data_AF-A0A350IU69-F1
#
_entry.id   AF-A0A350IU69-F1
#
_cell.length_a   1.000
_cell.length_b   1.000
_cell.length_c   1.000
_cell.angle_alpha   90.00
_cell.angle_beta   90.00
_cell.angle_gamma   90.00
#
_symmetry.space_group_name_H-M   'P 1'
#
loop_
_entity.id
_entity.type
_entity.pdbx_description
1 polymer ?
#
loop_
_entity_poly.entity_id
_entity_poly.type
_entity_poly.pdbx_seq_one_letter_code
_entity_poly.pdbx_strand_id
1 'polypeptide(L)'
;ELVEIGLESGALAERDGLWRWEGEPVAAGGPLEAIEQRLRPLSRPQREAAEALALAEPLPLDVLERLVVPAVIRDLEAAGVITTTTVNEKYHRRWQVRLAHPLYAEALRGGLTPLRRRELLGRLGDALEATPLRRGDDPSRLAMIRLEAGQRVNADAALAAARWMLGSGRFDTAEALAQAAVDAGGGFPAEIVLSRAMTGLRRPLEAQAVLDAAQPEGAEQRAELSLTSAQNLQFGLGRGERALAVLRDAAAGIPEGPAGHELAVTRALFEFSAGRPEAAVELSTAVVENVDAALPVRIGAIGILGLALAFSGRPLQAITALDSGMELLRDSPELLSTRSNLLIGRWNALWFAGLVPEAQRLAEEIHDRLVEASLEPLRGYWTGLVGWAALLTGRTRTARAWLEEGTAICTRYMAGGGQLAALEGALAQAHCLRGDLQRAGTALAAARAAVVAPPSELPWVELSEAWVLWARDDATAAAPAALRAADGWRRAGFRPLEAWALHDAARLGDPSGDERLRSLAGECEGELVPALAAHVQALVEADATGLERASVEFERIGLILFAAEAAAEAADAHRRAGVPNRARVPMLRSAALAADCEGSRSPALGRISTRGTLTDRELQVARMASGGASSADVAARLGLSVRTVENHLQQAYSKLGVSSRAQLAAILGTIPESDRQPDLSTESVH
;
A
#
# COMPACT_ATOMS: atom_id res chain seq x y z
N GLU A 1 25.29 -17.96 9.62
CA GLU A 1 25.70 -17.01 10.68
C GLU A 1 24.67 -15.90 10.91
N LEU A 2 24.58 -14.83 10.10
CA LEU A 2 23.58 -13.75 10.33
C LEU A 2 22.14 -14.27 10.45
N VAL A 3 21.70 -15.15 9.55
CA VAL A 3 20.37 -15.80 9.61
C VAL A 3 20.17 -16.58 10.92
N GLU A 4 21.20 -17.29 11.40
CA GLU A 4 21.14 -18.05 12.65
C GLU A 4 21.09 -17.13 13.88
N ILE A 5 21.92 -16.07 13.92
CA ILE A 5 21.87 -15.05 14.97
C ILE A 5 20.50 -14.35 14.99
N GLY A 6 19.91 -14.08 13.82
CA GLY A 6 18.55 -13.57 13.69
C GLY A 6 17.52 -14.53 14.30
N LEU A 7 17.61 -15.82 13.98
CA LEU A 7 16.73 -16.86 14.52
C LEU A 7 16.87 -17.02 16.04
N GLU A 8 18.10 -17.06 16.56
CA GLU A 8 18.40 -17.25 17.99
C GLU A 8 18.03 -16.02 18.84
N SER A 9 18.21 -14.81 18.31
CA SER A 9 17.80 -13.57 18.97
C SER A 9 16.31 -13.26 18.85
N GLY A 10 15.59 -13.99 17.99
CA GLY A 10 14.21 -13.69 17.62
C GLY A 10 14.04 -12.47 16.70
N ALA A 11 15.15 -11.84 16.27
CA ALA A 11 15.13 -10.73 15.32
C ALA A 11 14.71 -11.17 13.91
N LEU A 12 14.97 -12.43 13.51
CA LEU A 12 14.47 -13.02 12.27
C LEU A 12 13.43 -14.09 12.62
N ALA A 13 12.17 -13.83 12.28
CA ALA A 13 11.05 -14.73 12.58
C ALA A 13 10.14 -14.91 11.36
N GLU A 14 9.60 -16.12 11.19
CA GLU A 14 8.49 -16.34 10.27
C GLU A 14 7.22 -15.74 10.88
N ARG A 15 6.60 -14.79 10.17
CA ARG A 15 5.29 -14.23 10.52
C ARG A 15 4.42 -14.20 9.27
N ASP A 16 3.20 -14.72 9.40
CA ASP A 16 2.20 -14.80 8.33
C ASP A 16 2.68 -15.54 7.06
N GLY A 17 3.64 -16.46 7.18
CA GLY A 17 4.23 -17.20 6.05
C GLY A 17 5.35 -16.46 5.32
N LEU A 18 5.87 -15.38 5.88
CA LEU A 18 7.01 -14.62 5.38
C LEU A 18 8.08 -14.49 6.46
N TRP A 19 9.35 -14.68 6.09
CA TRP A 19 10.48 -14.40 6.96
C TRP A 19 10.68 -12.89 7.10
N ARG A 20 10.53 -12.36 8.31
CA ARG A 20 10.66 -10.93 8.61
C ARG A 20 11.80 -10.70 9.60
N TRP A 21 12.68 -9.74 9.27
CA TRP A 21 13.69 -9.22 10.19
C TRP A 21 13.15 -7.98 10.92
N GLU A 22 13.28 -7.91 12.24
CA GLU A 22 12.93 -6.79 13.11
C GLU A 22 14.20 -6.16 13.73
N GLY A 23 14.33 -4.84 13.61
CA GLY A 23 15.52 -4.09 14.00
C GLY A 23 16.63 -4.08 12.93
N GLU A 24 17.75 -3.40 13.22
CA GLU A 24 18.96 -3.52 12.40
C GLU A 24 19.62 -4.91 12.64
N PRO A 25 20.29 -5.51 11.64
CA PRO A 25 21.00 -6.77 11.83
C PRO A 25 22.26 -6.58 12.69
N VAL A 26 22.12 -6.73 14.02
CA VAL A 26 23.25 -6.66 14.95
C VAL A 26 24.04 -7.97 14.94
N ALA A 27 25.34 -7.91 14.66
CA ALA A 27 26.22 -9.08 14.73
C ALA A 27 26.66 -9.39 16.17
N ALA A 28 25.73 -9.87 16.99
CA ALA A 28 25.99 -10.20 18.38
C ALA A 28 26.70 -11.56 18.55
N GLY A 29 28.03 -11.51 18.73
CA GLY A 29 28.85 -12.64 19.21
C GLY A 29 29.65 -13.37 18.13
N GLY A 30 30.92 -13.70 18.43
CA GLY A 30 31.84 -14.41 17.52
C GLY A 30 32.76 -13.48 16.72
N PRO A 31 32.33 -12.92 15.57
CA PRO A 31 33.19 -12.10 14.71
C PRO A 31 33.76 -10.85 15.38
N LEU A 32 33.03 -10.24 16.34
CA LEU A 32 33.47 -9.02 17.01
C LEU A 32 34.79 -9.18 17.77
N GLU A 33 35.03 -10.29 18.48
CA GLU A 33 36.30 -10.51 19.18
C GLU A 33 37.49 -10.68 18.22
N ALA A 34 37.27 -11.40 17.11
CA ALA A 34 38.29 -11.56 16.06
C ALA A 34 38.60 -10.22 15.35
N ILE A 35 37.58 -9.39 15.16
CA ILE A 35 37.71 -8.02 14.63
C ILE A 35 38.43 -7.12 15.63
N GLU A 36 38.11 -7.17 16.92
CA GLU A 36 38.84 -6.47 17.96
C GLU A 36 40.31 -6.87 17.97
N GLN A 37 40.63 -8.16 17.90
CA GLN A 37 42.00 -8.65 17.78
C GLN A 37 42.71 -8.10 16.53
N ARG A 38 42.00 -7.99 15.40
CA ARG A 38 42.53 -7.37 14.16
C ARG A 38 42.73 -5.86 14.27
N LEU A 39 41.95 -5.17 15.11
CA LEU A 39 42.05 -3.72 15.37
C LEU A 39 42.97 -3.36 16.56
N ARG A 40 43.34 -4.32 17.42
CA ARG A 40 44.29 -4.12 18.55
C ARG A 40 45.64 -3.51 18.14
N PRO A 41 46.28 -3.89 17.01
CA PRO A 41 47.58 -3.34 16.61
C PRO A 41 47.57 -1.87 16.17
N LEU A 42 46.40 -1.24 16.01
CA LEU A 42 46.30 0.16 15.59
C LEU A 42 46.96 1.10 16.62
N SER A 43 47.91 1.91 16.14
CA SER A 43 48.46 3.02 16.92
C SER A 43 47.38 4.02 17.32
N ARG A 44 47.63 4.83 18.36
CA ARG A 44 46.65 5.80 18.87
C ARG A 44 46.06 6.72 17.77
N PRO A 45 46.83 7.28 16.82
CA PRO A 45 46.26 8.07 15.72
C PRO A 45 45.44 7.23 14.72
N GLN A 46 45.88 6.02 14.38
CA GLN A 46 45.13 5.12 13.49
C GLN A 46 43.79 4.70 14.11
N ARG A 47 43.80 4.37 15.40
CA ARG A 47 42.61 4.07 16.19
C ARG A 47 41.69 5.28 16.28
N GLU A 48 42.22 6.47 16.50
CA GLU A 48 41.43 7.72 16.54
C GLU A 48 40.71 8.02 15.22
N ALA A 49 41.39 7.86 14.08
CA ALA A 49 40.76 8.00 12.76
C ALA A 49 39.70 6.93 12.49
N ALA A 50 39.96 5.67 12.89
CA ALA A 50 38.99 4.59 12.77
C ALA A 50 37.76 4.79 13.70
N GLU A 51 37.97 5.27 14.94
CA GLU A 51 36.91 5.64 15.89
C GLU A 51 36.06 6.80 15.35
N ALA A 52 36.67 7.81 14.73
CA ALA A 52 35.94 8.93 14.09
C ALA A 52 35.07 8.45 12.91
N LEU A 53 35.58 7.53 12.09
CA LEU A 53 34.80 6.88 11.02
C LEU A 53 33.69 5.99 11.60
N ALA A 54 33.95 5.24 12.67
CA ALA A 54 32.94 4.38 13.32
C ALA A 54 31.74 5.14 13.89
N LEU A 55 31.95 6.41 14.26
CA LEU A 55 30.92 7.33 14.75
C LEU A 55 30.16 8.05 13.64
N ALA A 56 30.79 8.29 12.49
CA ALA A 56 30.27 9.23 11.50
C ALA A 56 30.75 8.99 10.05
N GLU A 57 30.95 7.76 9.60
CA GLU A 57 31.18 7.48 8.17
C GLU A 57 29.92 7.72 7.30
N PRO A 58 30.05 7.98 5.98
CA PRO A 58 31.28 8.27 5.23
C PRO A 58 31.79 9.68 5.52
N LEU A 59 33.06 9.82 5.89
CA LEU A 59 33.67 11.14 6.10
C LEU A 59 34.34 11.64 4.81
N PRO A 60 34.25 12.94 4.48
CA PRO A 60 35.12 13.54 3.48
C PRO A 60 36.60 13.40 3.87
N LEU A 61 37.48 13.10 2.91
CA LEU A 61 38.92 12.94 3.17
C LEU A 61 39.53 14.17 3.85
N ASP A 62 39.13 15.36 3.41
CA ASP A 62 39.56 16.66 3.94
C ASP A 62 39.14 16.91 5.40
N VAL A 63 38.10 16.23 5.90
CA VAL A 63 37.73 16.23 7.32
C VAL A 63 38.64 15.30 8.11
N LEU A 64 38.97 14.13 7.56
CA LEU A 64 39.84 13.15 8.23
C LEU A 64 41.30 13.64 8.30
N GLU A 65 41.78 14.34 7.26
CA GLU A 65 43.10 15.00 7.22
C GLU A 65 43.27 16.14 8.24
N ARG A 66 42.16 16.67 8.79
CA ARG A 66 42.18 17.62 9.92
C ARG A 66 42.24 16.94 11.28
N LEU A 67 41.81 15.68 11.38
CA LEU A 67 41.84 14.90 12.61
C LEU A 67 43.19 14.20 12.80
N VAL A 68 43.77 13.68 11.72
CA VAL A 68 45.04 12.93 11.72
C VAL A 68 45.91 13.31 10.52
N VAL A 69 47.24 13.14 10.65
CA VAL A 69 48.17 13.42 9.56
C VAL A 69 47.95 12.45 8.37
N PRO A 70 48.11 12.89 7.10
CA PRO A 70 47.80 12.05 5.93
C PRO A 70 48.55 10.71 5.83
N ALA A 71 49.68 10.54 6.54
CA ALA A 71 50.35 9.25 6.66
C ALA A 71 49.46 8.19 7.35
N VAL A 72 48.77 8.57 8.44
CA VAL A 72 47.89 7.68 9.21
C VAL A 72 46.76 7.13 8.35
N ILE A 73 46.22 7.95 7.45
CA ILE A 73 45.15 7.57 6.53
C ILE A 73 45.68 6.53 5.51
N ARG A 74 46.84 6.79 4.89
CA ARG A 74 47.47 5.82 3.98
C ARG A 74 47.81 4.49 4.68
N ASP A 75 48.29 4.55 5.91
CA ASP A 75 48.63 3.34 6.67
C ASP A 75 47.38 2.51 7.02
N LEU A 76 46.24 3.18 7.32
CA LEU A 76 44.94 2.52 7.53
C LEU A 76 44.38 1.89 6.25
N GLU A 77 44.55 2.55 5.10
CA GLU A 77 44.12 2.03 3.80
C GLU A 77 44.98 0.83 3.39
N ALA A 78 46.31 0.92 3.53
CA ALA A 78 47.23 -0.19 3.29
C ALA A 78 47.00 -1.39 4.23
N ALA A 79 46.52 -1.16 5.45
CA ALA A 79 46.11 -2.20 6.39
C ALA A 79 44.71 -2.81 6.09
N GLY A 80 43.97 -2.28 5.10
CA GLY A 80 42.61 -2.71 4.80
C GLY A 80 41.61 -2.42 5.92
N VAL A 81 41.82 -1.35 6.68
CA VAL A 81 40.93 -0.91 7.77
C VAL A 81 39.91 0.11 7.25
N ILE A 82 40.32 0.94 6.30
CA ILE A 82 39.47 1.91 5.60
C ILE A 82 39.45 1.65 4.10
N THR A 83 38.45 2.17 3.42
CA THR A 83 38.41 2.30 1.95
C THR A 83 38.15 3.75 1.56
N THR A 84 38.84 4.20 0.51
CA THR A 84 38.62 5.54 -0.07
C THR A 84 37.93 5.43 -1.42
N THR A 85 36.82 6.13 -1.61
CA THR A 85 36.04 6.14 -2.86
C THR A 85 35.87 7.57 -3.37
N THR A 86 35.82 7.75 -4.70
CA THR A 86 35.44 9.05 -5.28
C THR A 86 33.95 9.08 -5.58
N VAL A 87 33.24 10.04 -5.00
CA VAL A 87 31.87 10.37 -5.41
C VAL A 87 31.93 11.47 -6.47
N ASN A 88 31.31 11.20 -7.62
CA ASN A 88 31.11 12.20 -8.67
C ASN A 88 29.77 12.89 -8.42
N GLU A 89 29.81 14.17 -8.05
CA GLU A 89 28.64 15.03 -7.94
C GLU A 89 28.59 16.00 -9.14
N LYS A 90 27.42 16.59 -9.40
CA LYS A 90 27.05 17.29 -10.65
C LYS A 90 28.06 18.35 -11.15
N TYR A 91 28.93 18.87 -10.27
CA TYR A 91 29.98 19.84 -10.60
C TYR A 91 31.36 19.55 -9.97
N HIS A 92 31.50 18.55 -9.08
CA HIS A 92 32.74 18.30 -8.32
C HIS A 92 32.98 16.81 -8.04
N ARG A 93 34.25 16.42 -7.95
CA ARG A 93 34.70 15.09 -7.53
C ARG A 93 35.30 15.20 -6.13
N ARG A 94 34.76 14.46 -5.15
CA ARG A 94 35.25 14.46 -3.75
C ARG A 94 35.62 13.05 -3.32
N TRP A 95 36.68 12.94 -2.53
CA TRP A 95 37.08 11.68 -1.88
C TRP A 95 36.31 11.49 -0.57
N GLN A 96 35.74 10.31 -0.40
CA GLN A 96 35.11 9.87 0.84
C GLN A 96 35.85 8.68 1.41
N VAL A 97 35.95 8.62 2.73
CA VAL A 97 36.56 7.55 3.50
C VAL A 97 35.46 6.83 4.29
N ARG A 98 35.52 5.50 4.28
CA ARG A 98 34.69 4.60 5.10
C ARG A 98 35.57 3.56 5.78
N LEU A 99 35.08 2.91 6.82
CA LEU A 99 35.66 1.65 7.27
C LEU A 99 35.49 0.60 6.17
N ALA A 100 36.48 -0.28 6.03
CA ALA A 100 36.47 -1.31 4.99
C ALA A 100 35.41 -2.41 5.23
N HIS A 101 34.87 -2.50 6.45
CA HIS A 101 33.84 -3.47 6.82
C HIS A 101 32.88 -2.87 7.87
N PRO A 102 31.54 -3.01 7.73
CA PRO A 102 30.57 -2.43 8.68
C PRO A 102 30.80 -2.86 10.15
N LEU A 103 31.17 -4.13 10.37
CA LEU A 103 31.45 -4.66 11.72
C LEU A 103 32.65 -4.00 12.42
N TYR A 104 33.55 -3.32 11.69
CA TYR A 104 34.59 -2.51 12.33
C TYR A 104 33.97 -1.33 13.09
N ALA A 105 32.88 -0.75 12.57
CA ALA A 105 32.17 0.35 13.22
C ALA A 105 31.53 -0.11 14.54
N GLU A 106 30.96 -1.32 14.56
CA GLU A 106 30.36 -1.91 15.77
C GLU A 106 31.40 -2.18 16.84
N ALA A 107 32.50 -2.89 16.51
CA ALA A 107 33.58 -3.17 17.44
C ALA A 107 34.21 -1.89 18.03
N LEU A 108 34.43 -0.87 17.19
CA LEU A 108 34.97 0.41 17.63
C LEU A 108 33.96 1.20 18.48
N ARG A 109 32.66 1.20 18.13
CA ARG A 109 31.61 1.82 18.95
C ARG A 109 31.45 1.15 20.31
N GLY A 110 31.54 -0.18 20.39
CA GLY A 110 31.47 -0.94 21.64
C GLY A 110 32.63 -0.66 22.60
N GLY A 111 33.83 -0.40 22.07
CA GLY A 111 35.02 -0.08 22.87
C GLY A 111 35.13 1.38 23.34
N LEU A 112 34.24 2.29 22.91
CA LEU A 112 34.33 3.71 23.24
C LEU A 112 33.72 4.03 24.62
N THR A 113 34.52 4.61 25.52
CA THR A 113 33.99 5.20 26.75
C THR A 113 33.17 6.46 26.45
N PRO A 114 32.16 6.82 27.28
CA PRO A 114 31.34 8.02 27.05
C PRO A 114 32.15 9.32 26.93
N LEU A 115 33.23 9.45 27.72
CA LEU A 115 34.12 10.62 27.65
C LEU A 115 34.94 10.64 26.35
N ARG A 116 35.44 9.49 25.89
CA ARG A 116 36.19 9.41 24.62
C ARG A 116 35.28 9.65 23.42
N ARG A 117 34.06 9.11 23.42
CA ARG A 117 33.04 9.42 22.40
C ARG A 117 32.77 10.93 22.34
N ARG A 118 32.57 11.58 23.50
CA ARG A 118 32.34 13.03 23.59
C ARG A 118 33.50 13.85 23.05
N GLU A 119 34.74 13.50 23.43
CA GLU A 119 35.97 14.15 22.95
C GLU A 119 36.09 14.08 21.42
N LEU A 120 35.90 12.88 20.86
CA LEU A 120 35.99 12.62 19.42
C LEU A 120 34.94 13.39 18.63
N LEU A 121 33.68 13.36 19.07
CA LEU A 121 32.59 14.06 18.42
C LEU A 121 32.82 15.58 18.43
N GLY A 122 33.33 16.14 19.55
CA GLY A 122 33.69 17.56 19.61
C GLY A 122 34.73 17.95 18.55
N ARG A 123 35.83 17.19 18.46
CA ARG A 123 36.90 17.41 17.48
C ARG A 123 36.44 17.17 16.04
N LEU A 124 35.57 16.19 15.82
CA LEU A 124 34.97 15.92 14.52
C LEU A 124 34.05 17.06 14.07
N GLY A 125 33.28 17.65 15.00
CA GLY A 125 32.49 18.85 14.75
C GLY A 125 33.37 20.03 14.32
N ASP A 126 34.48 20.27 15.03
CA ASP A 126 35.45 21.32 14.67
C ASP A 126 36.06 21.08 13.27
N ALA A 127 36.40 19.83 12.95
CA ALA A 127 36.96 19.45 11.64
C ALA A 127 35.95 19.58 10.49
N LEU A 128 34.67 19.26 10.73
CA LEU A 128 33.58 19.45 9.77
C LEU A 128 33.31 20.94 9.53
N GLU A 129 33.19 21.74 10.58
CA GLU A 129 32.92 23.19 10.50
C GLU A 129 34.07 23.96 9.83
N ALA A 130 35.32 23.57 10.08
CA ALA A 130 36.49 24.11 9.39
C ALA A 130 36.60 23.70 7.90
N THR A 131 35.73 22.81 7.44
CA THR A 131 35.68 22.30 6.07
C THR A 131 34.44 22.85 5.36
N PRO A 132 34.51 23.21 4.06
CA PRO A 132 33.32 23.70 3.37
C PRO A 132 32.17 22.66 3.38
N LEU A 133 31.14 22.96 4.18
CA LEU A 133 29.85 22.27 4.19
C LEU A 133 29.19 22.54 2.84
N ARG A 134 29.29 21.57 1.92
CA ARG A 134 28.93 21.75 0.49
C ARG A 134 27.75 20.89 0.06
N ARG A 135 27.32 19.95 0.91
CA ARG A 135 26.09 19.18 0.72
C ARG A 135 24.93 19.77 1.51
N GLY A 136 23.71 19.43 1.11
CA GLY A 136 22.49 19.81 1.83
C GLY A 136 22.37 19.16 3.22
N ASP A 137 23.02 18.02 3.47
CA ASP A 137 23.00 17.29 4.73
C ASP A 137 24.19 17.62 5.67
N ASP A 138 25.24 18.26 5.17
CA ASP A 138 26.45 18.62 5.95
C ASP A 138 26.11 19.45 7.22
N PRO A 139 25.23 20.49 7.18
CA PRO A 139 24.84 21.24 8.38
C PRO A 139 24.06 20.38 9.39
N SER A 140 23.16 19.52 8.90
CA SER A 140 22.35 18.61 9.72
C SER A 140 23.22 17.61 10.47
N ARG A 141 24.26 17.11 9.80
CA ARG A 141 25.24 16.19 10.35
C ARG A 141 26.14 16.87 11.40
N LEU A 142 26.58 18.10 11.14
CA LEU A 142 27.33 18.90 12.11
C LEU A 142 26.51 19.14 13.38
N ALA A 143 25.24 19.56 13.23
CA ALA A 143 24.34 19.78 14.37
C ALA A 143 24.19 18.51 15.25
N MET A 144 24.03 17.33 14.64
CA MET A 144 23.98 16.07 15.40
C MET A 144 25.27 15.73 16.13
N ILE A 145 26.42 15.89 15.48
CA ILE A 145 27.73 15.61 16.08
C ILE A 145 27.98 16.55 17.28
N ARG A 146 27.60 17.83 17.16
CA ARG A 146 27.65 18.81 18.27
C ARG A 146 26.70 18.42 19.42
N LEU A 147 25.47 17.99 19.10
CA LEU A 147 24.48 17.57 20.10
C LEU A 147 24.94 16.32 20.87
N GLU A 148 25.41 15.28 20.18
CA GLU A 148 25.97 14.08 20.82
C GLU A 148 27.27 14.36 21.60
N ALA A 149 28.06 15.37 21.20
CA ALA A 149 29.19 15.86 21.99
C ALA A 149 28.76 16.62 23.26
N GLY A 150 27.47 16.78 23.51
CA GLY A 150 26.94 17.60 24.62
C GLY A 150 27.44 19.05 24.51
N GLN A 151 27.54 19.57 23.29
CA GLN A 151 27.89 20.96 22.99
C GLN A 151 26.63 21.72 22.61
N ARG A 152 26.59 23.03 22.86
CA ARG A 152 25.46 23.87 22.46
C ARG A 152 25.45 24.02 20.93
N VAL A 153 24.29 23.80 20.32
CA VAL A 153 24.04 24.06 18.90
C VAL A 153 23.34 25.41 18.77
N ASN A 154 23.63 26.16 17.71
CA ASN A 154 22.87 27.37 17.37
C ASN A 154 21.42 26.98 16.99
N ALA A 155 20.44 27.81 17.38
CA ALA A 155 19.02 27.51 17.19
C ALA A 155 18.63 27.28 15.72
N ASP A 156 19.10 28.13 14.80
CA ASP A 156 18.80 28.01 13.36
C ASP A 156 19.42 26.75 12.75
N ALA A 157 20.66 26.42 13.15
CA ALA A 157 21.35 25.21 12.70
C ALA A 157 20.65 23.94 13.22
N ALA A 158 20.25 23.92 14.49
CA ALA A 158 19.49 22.83 15.09
C ALA A 158 18.10 22.68 14.44
N LEU A 159 17.41 23.78 14.16
CA LEU A 159 16.11 23.80 13.49
C LEU A 159 16.20 23.28 12.04
N ALA A 160 17.18 23.74 11.26
CA ALA A 160 17.40 23.27 9.89
C ALA A 160 17.69 21.75 9.87
N ALA A 161 18.52 21.29 10.81
CA ALA A 161 18.81 19.87 11.01
C ALA A 161 17.56 19.07 11.38
N ALA A 162 16.73 19.58 12.31
CA ALA A 162 15.50 18.93 12.75
C ALA A 162 14.49 18.80 11.59
N ARG A 163 14.31 19.85 10.78
CA ARG A 163 13.46 19.83 9.57
C ARG A 163 13.93 18.76 8.56
N TRP A 164 15.24 18.65 8.35
CA TRP A 164 15.82 17.64 7.46
C TRP A 164 15.64 16.21 7.99
N MET A 165 15.84 15.98 9.29
CA MET A 165 15.58 14.67 9.93
C MET A 165 14.10 14.29 9.89
N LEU A 166 13.20 15.25 10.15
CA LEU A 166 11.75 15.07 10.09
C LEU A 166 11.29 14.69 8.67
N GLY A 167 11.76 15.40 7.64
CA GLY A 167 11.50 15.05 6.24
C GLY A 167 12.09 13.71 5.81
N SER A 168 13.09 13.20 6.54
CA SER A 168 13.68 11.86 6.35
C SER A 168 13.01 10.76 7.19
N GLY A 169 11.94 11.07 7.94
CA GLY A 169 11.25 10.11 8.82
C GLY A 169 12.01 9.71 10.09
N ARG A 170 13.12 10.39 10.44
CA ARG A 170 13.92 10.09 11.65
C ARG A 170 13.42 10.92 12.84
N PHE A 171 12.27 10.52 13.38
CA PHE A 171 11.53 11.30 14.37
C PHE A 171 12.27 11.47 15.71
N ASP A 172 12.97 10.46 16.24
CA ASP A 172 13.75 10.59 17.50
C ASP A 172 14.86 11.64 17.37
N THR A 173 15.59 11.59 16.24
CA THR A 173 16.66 12.54 15.93
C THR A 173 16.11 13.94 15.69
N ALA A 174 14.93 14.04 15.04
CA ALA A 174 14.23 15.30 14.84
C ALA A 174 13.73 15.92 16.16
N GLU A 175 13.22 15.12 17.10
CA GLU A 175 12.81 15.59 18.43
C GLU A 175 14.01 16.15 19.19
N ALA A 176 15.12 15.41 19.27
CA ALA A 176 16.31 15.85 19.99
C ALA A 176 16.91 17.16 19.45
N LEU A 177 16.93 17.33 18.12
CA LEU A 177 17.39 18.57 17.46
C LEU A 177 16.39 19.72 17.64
N ALA A 178 15.07 19.45 17.55
CA ALA A 178 14.05 20.48 17.74
C ALA A 178 14.01 20.96 19.19
N GLN A 179 14.15 20.06 20.17
CA GLN A 179 14.28 20.42 21.58
C GLN A 179 15.55 21.26 21.82
N ALA A 180 16.69 20.87 21.24
CA ALA A 180 17.90 21.68 21.32
C ALA A 180 17.73 23.07 20.68
N ALA A 181 16.92 23.21 19.62
CA ALA A 181 16.57 24.49 19.04
C ALA A 181 15.66 25.32 19.96
N VAL A 182 14.64 24.71 20.60
CA VAL A 182 13.79 25.36 21.62
C VAL A 182 14.62 25.84 22.80
N ASP A 183 15.48 24.99 23.37
CA ASP A 183 16.37 25.31 24.50
C ASP A 183 17.38 26.43 24.16
N ALA A 184 17.74 26.56 22.88
CA ALA A 184 18.58 27.64 22.36
C ALA A 184 17.83 28.92 22.00
N GLY A 185 16.50 28.99 22.21
CA GLY A 185 15.66 30.16 21.96
C GLY A 185 15.09 30.25 20.54
N GLY A 186 14.98 29.15 19.81
CA GLY A 186 14.45 29.08 18.43
C GLY A 186 12.95 29.37 18.28
N GLY A 187 12.22 29.55 19.38
CA GLY A 187 10.82 30.02 19.41
C GLY A 187 9.83 29.16 18.61
N PHE A 188 8.76 29.80 18.14
CA PHE A 188 7.65 29.17 17.44
C PHE A 188 8.07 28.19 16.31
N PRO A 189 9.01 28.52 15.40
CA PRO A 189 9.44 27.58 14.36
C PRO A 189 10.05 26.28 14.90
N ALA A 190 10.68 26.30 16.07
CA ALA A 190 11.23 25.11 16.73
C ALA A 190 10.13 24.29 17.43
N GLU A 191 9.17 24.94 18.08
CA GLU A 191 8.00 24.32 18.71
C GLU A 191 7.13 23.55 17.70
N ILE A 192 6.93 24.09 16.49
CA ILE A 192 6.23 23.40 15.40
C ILE A 192 6.97 22.14 14.93
N VAL A 193 8.30 22.18 14.80
CA VAL A 193 9.07 20.99 14.37
C VAL A 193 9.13 19.96 15.49
N LEU A 194 9.21 20.39 16.75
CA LEU A 194 9.19 19.53 17.94
C LEU A 194 7.85 18.77 18.06
N SER A 195 6.72 19.47 17.98
CA SER A 195 5.39 18.85 18.03
C SER A 195 5.14 17.88 16.87
N ARG A 196 5.64 18.19 15.66
CA ARG A 196 5.62 17.25 14.52
C ARG A 196 6.45 15.99 14.77
N ALA A 197 7.63 16.11 15.35
CA ALA A 197 8.45 14.96 15.73
C ALA A 197 7.75 14.09 16.79
N MET A 198 7.21 14.70 17.87
CA MET A 198 6.41 14.02 18.90
C MET A 198 5.18 13.31 18.32
N THR A 199 4.51 13.90 17.32
CA THR A 199 3.38 13.28 16.61
C THR A 199 3.82 12.00 15.88
N GLY A 200 4.97 12.06 15.19
CA GLY A 200 5.59 10.90 14.53
C GLY A 200 5.99 9.80 15.51
N LEU A 201 6.50 10.18 16.69
CA LEU A 201 6.82 9.28 17.81
C LEU A 201 5.59 8.76 18.59
N ARG A 202 4.39 8.91 18.03
CA ARG A 202 3.12 8.45 18.64
C ARG A 202 2.86 9.03 20.03
N ARG A 203 3.36 10.25 20.29
CA ARG A 203 3.13 11.06 21.50
C ARG A 203 2.24 12.30 21.21
N PRO A 204 1.04 12.13 20.63
CA PRO A 204 0.22 13.23 20.10
C PRO A 204 -0.39 14.13 21.20
N LEU A 205 -0.49 13.65 22.44
CA LEU A 205 -0.93 14.48 23.58
C LEU A 205 0.15 15.46 24.01
N GLU A 206 1.42 15.05 24.00
CA GLU A 206 2.56 15.93 24.30
C GLU A 206 2.76 16.93 23.16
N ALA A 207 2.65 16.47 21.91
CA ALA A 207 2.61 17.36 20.74
C ALA A 207 1.52 18.44 20.86
N GLN A 208 0.32 18.07 21.31
CA GLN A 208 -0.76 19.03 21.52
C GLN A 208 -0.44 20.04 22.63
N ALA A 209 0.19 19.62 23.72
CA ALA A 209 0.58 20.54 24.80
C ALA A 209 1.61 21.59 24.35
N VAL A 210 2.55 21.22 23.46
CA VAL A 210 3.48 22.16 22.82
C VAL A 210 2.72 23.15 21.92
N LEU A 211 1.79 22.65 21.11
CA LEU A 211 0.98 23.47 20.20
C LEU A 211 0.03 24.44 20.94
N ASP A 212 -0.58 23.99 22.04
CA ASP A 212 -1.47 24.82 22.87
C ASP A 212 -0.72 25.94 23.63
N ALA A 213 0.60 25.78 23.84
CA ALA A 213 1.45 26.78 24.49
C ALA A 213 2.08 27.79 23.50
N ALA A 214 2.28 27.38 22.25
CA ALA A 214 2.95 28.16 21.21
C ALA A 214 2.28 29.53 20.96
N GLN A 215 3.07 30.58 20.74
CA GLN A 215 2.59 31.95 20.55
C GLN A 215 2.90 32.43 19.11
N PRO A 216 1.95 32.31 18.16
CA PRO A 216 2.17 32.63 16.75
C PRO A 216 2.10 34.13 16.45
N GLU A 217 3.12 34.66 15.78
CA GLU A 217 3.18 36.04 15.30
C GLU A 217 2.77 36.15 13.82
N GLY A 218 1.90 37.11 13.50
CA GLY A 218 1.42 37.32 12.13
C GLY A 218 0.46 36.24 11.59
N ALA A 219 0.04 36.37 10.33
CA ALA A 219 -0.94 35.46 9.72
C ALA A 219 -0.34 34.08 9.38
N GLU A 220 0.92 34.05 8.93
CA GLU A 220 1.61 32.83 8.50
C GLU A 220 1.82 31.85 9.65
N GLN A 221 2.34 32.30 10.80
CA GLN A 221 2.51 31.42 11.96
C GLN A 221 1.16 30.94 12.53
N ARG A 222 0.10 31.76 12.48
CA ARG A 222 -1.26 31.31 12.86
C ARG A 222 -1.79 30.22 11.93
N ALA A 223 -1.48 30.30 10.63
CA ALA A 223 -1.80 29.25 9.68
C ALA A 223 -0.99 27.97 9.96
N GLU A 224 0.33 28.08 10.12
CA GLU A 224 1.21 26.93 10.40
C GLU A 224 0.83 26.21 11.71
N LEU A 225 0.48 26.97 12.76
CA LEU A 225 -0.02 26.41 14.02
C LEU A 225 -1.33 25.64 13.83
N SER A 226 -2.26 26.22 13.08
CA SER A 226 -3.59 25.66 12.84
C SER A 226 -3.52 24.41 11.95
N LEU A 227 -2.67 24.42 10.92
CA LEU A 227 -2.33 23.27 10.08
C LEU A 227 -1.72 22.14 10.92
N THR A 228 -0.71 22.44 11.74
CA THR A 228 -0.01 21.44 12.54
C THR A 228 -0.91 20.86 13.63
N SER A 229 -1.72 21.70 14.28
CA SER A 229 -2.73 21.25 15.26
C SER A 229 -3.82 20.38 14.63
N ALA A 230 -4.31 20.76 13.45
CA ALA A 230 -5.27 19.94 12.72
C ALA A 230 -4.67 18.58 12.30
N GLN A 231 -3.41 18.56 11.83
CA GLN A 231 -2.69 17.32 11.51
C GLN A 231 -2.54 16.40 12.73
N ASN A 232 -2.13 16.93 13.89
CA ASN A 232 -2.05 16.15 15.13
C ASN A 232 -3.42 15.67 15.62
N LEU A 233 -4.46 16.51 15.55
CA LEU A 233 -5.83 16.14 15.89
C LEU A 233 -6.36 15.02 14.99
N GLN A 234 -6.13 15.11 13.68
CA GLN A 234 -6.58 14.13 12.68
C GLN A 234 -5.85 12.78 12.84
N PHE A 235 -4.52 12.77 12.68
CA PHE A 235 -3.72 11.55 12.53
C PHE A 235 -3.10 11.04 13.83
N GLY A 236 -2.86 11.94 14.80
CA GLY A 236 -2.36 11.60 16.12
C GLY A 236 -3.47 11.19 17.09
N LEU A 237 -4.54 11.99 17.18
CA LEU A 237 -5.60 11.82 18.19
C LEU A 237 -6.92 11.23 17.67
N GLY A 238 -7.10 11.04 16.35
CA GLY A 238 -8.34 10.52 15.77
C GLY A 238 -9.56 11.45 15.93
N ARG A 239 -9.34 12.76 16.05
CA ARG A 239 -10.36 13.79 16.38
C ARG A 239 -10.73 14.64 15.15
N GLY A 240 -11.10 14.00 14.04
CA GLY A 240 -11.25 14.67 12.75
C GLY A 240 -12.24 15.85 12.71
N GLU A 241 -13.40 15.76 13.36
CA GLU A 241 -14.33 16.91 13.43
C GLU A 241 -13.73 18.13 14.18
N ARG A 242 -12.85 17.89 15.17
CA ARG A 242 -12.12 18.99 15.84
C ARG A 242 -11.00 19.54 14.96
N ALA A 243 -10.32 18.69 14.19
CA ALA A 243 -9.34 19.15 13.19
C ALA A 243 -10.01 20.05 12.14
N LEU A 244 -11.18 19.64 11.63
CA LEU A 244 -12.00 20.43 10.70
C LEU A 244 -12.56 21.71 11.33
N ALA A 245 -12.86 21.73 12.63
CA ALA A 245 -13.23 22.97 13.32
C ALA A 245 -12.04 23.96 13.35
N VAL A 246 -10.86 23.52 13.79
CA VAL A 246 -9.63 24.34 13.81
C VAL A 246 -9.32 24.94 12.44
N LEU A 247 -9.41 24.15 11.35
CA LEU A 247 -9.16 24.65 10.00
C LEU A 247 -10.21 25.66 9.51
N ARG A 248 -11.49 25.51 9.91
CA ARG A 248 -12.56 26.47 9.58
C ARG A 248 -12.40 27.78 10.34
N ASP A 249 -12.11 27.71 11.63
CA ASP A 249 -11.91 28.88 12.49
C ASP A 249 -10.67 29.67 12.04
N ALA A 250 -9.57 28.98 11.69
CA ALA A 250 -8.37 29.58 11.13
C ALA A 250 -8.64 30.28 9.79
N ALA A 251 -9.35 29.64 8.87
CA ALA A 251 -9.69 30.21 7.56
C ALA A 251 -10.57 31.46 7.65
N ALA A 252 -11.38 31.61 8.71
CA ALA A 252 -12.17 32.82 8.94
C ALA A 252 -11.35 34.02 9.47
N GLY A 253 -10.18 33.76 10.08
CA GLY A 253 -9.33 34.79 10.71
C GLY A 253 -8.04 35.12 9.94
N ILE A 254 -7.80 34.49 8.79
CA ILE A 254 -6.59 34.64 7.98
C ILE A 254 -6.98 35.22 6.61
N PRO A 255 -6.36 36.34 6.17
CA PRO A 255 -6.65 36.94 4.87
C PRO A 255 -6.37 36.01 3.68
N GLU A 256 -7.01 36.29 2.54
CA GLU A 256 -6.65 35.66 1.27
C GLU A 256 -5.17 35.90 0.92
N GLY A 257 -4.51 34.84 0.45
CA GLY A 257 -3.06 34.80 0.25
C GLY A 257 -2.50 33.39 0.45
N PRO A 258 -1.17 33.21 0.37
CA PRO A 258 -0.53 31.88 0.38
C PRO A 258 -0.95 30.99 1.57
N ALA A 259 -0.91 31.54 2.78
CA ALA A 259 -1.30 30.84 4.01
C ALA A 259 -2.79 30.43 4.03
N GLY A 260 -3.68 31.25 3.45
CA GLY A 260 -5.10 30.92 3.28
C GLY A 260 -5.32 29.78 2.28
N HIS A 261 -4.57 29.76 1.18
CA HIS A 261 -4.63 28.68 0.18
C HIS A 261 -4.15 27.33 0.76
N GLU A 262 -3.07 27.31 1.55
CA GLU A 262 -2.59 26.08 2.21
C GLU A 262 -3.61 25.51 3.22
N LEU A 263 -4.29 26.39 3.98
CA LEU A 263 -5.41 26.03 4.85
C LEU A 263 -6.59 25.46 4.04
N ALA A 264 -6.94 26.07 2.91
CA ALA A 264 -8.03 25.61 2.05
C ALA A 264 -7.76 24.20 1.48
N VAL A 265 -6.55 23.94 0.97
CA VAL A 265 -6.16 22.61 0.44
C VAL A 265 -6.13 21.55 1.54
N THR A 266 -5.58 21.87 2.71
CA THR A 266 -5.56 20.94 3.85
C THR A 266 -6.96 20.63 4.37
N ARG A 267 -7.83 21.66 4.44
CA ARG A 267 -9.25 21.48 4.77
C ARG A 267 -9.96 20.62 3.73
N ALA A 268 -9.74 20.85 2.44
CA ALA A 268 -10.32 20.02 1.38
C ALA A 268 -9.98 18.54 1.54
N LEU A 269 -8.72 18.21 1.83
CA LEU A 269 -8.31 16.83 2.13
C LEU A 269 -9.07 16.25 3.33
N PHE A 270 -9.27 17.03 4.40
CA PHE A 270 -9.95 16.54 5.60
C PHE A 270 -11.47 16.43 5.43
N GLU A 271 -12.12 17.33 4.66
CA GLU A 271 -13.54 17.20 4.31
C GLU A 271 -13.75 15.96 3.42
N PHE A 272 -12.84 15.70 2.48
CA PHE A 272 -12.82 14.44 1.71
C PHE A 272 -12.70 13.21 2.63
N SER A 273 -11.71 13.20 3.54
CA SER A 273 -11.54 12.12 4.52
C SER A 273 -12.75 11.95 5.45
N ALA A 274 -13.49 13.01 5.74
CA ALA A 274 -14.73 12.96 6.53
C ALA A 274 -15.97 12.50 5.74
N GLY A 275 -15.83 12.13 4.47
CA GLY A 275 -16.95 11.72 3.62
C GLY A 275 -17.79 12.90 3.11
N ARG A 276 -17.15 14.03 2.79
CA ARG A 276 -17.80 15.24 2.25
C ARG A 276 -17.11 15.67 0.94
N PRO A 277 -17.09 14.82 -0.10
CA PRO A 277 -16.33 15.08 -1.32
C PRO A 277 -16.76 16.36 -2.05
N GLU A 278 -18.05 16.74 -2.03
CA GLU A 278 -18.49 17.98 -2.70
C GLU A 278 -17.88 19.25 -2.06
N ALA A 279 -17.72 19.29 -0.74
CA ALA A 279 -17.03 20.39 -0.05
C ALA A 279 -15.53 20.41 -0.37
N ALA A 280 -14.93 19.24 -0.57
CA ALA A 280 -13.54 19.13 -1.02
C ALA A 280 -13.36 19.59 -2.48
N VAL A 281 -14.33 19.32 -3.36
CA VAL A 281 -14.37 19.84 -4.74
C VAL A 281 -14.48 21.36 -4.73
N GLU A 282 -15.44 21.93 -4.00
CA GLU A 282 -15.63 23.39 -3.91
C GLU A 282 -14.34 24.11 -3.47
N LEU A 283 -13.74 23.66 -2.36
CA LEU A 283 -12.51 24.24 -1.82
C LEU A 283 -11.31 24.08 -2.77
N SER A 284 -11.17 22.91 -3.42
CA SER A 284 -10.03 22.64 -4.29
C SER A 284 -10.14 23.43 -5.60
N THR A 285 -11.32 23.48 -6.22
CA THR A 285 -11.57 24.26 -7.44
C THR A 285 -11.22 25.73 -7.23
N ALA A 286 -11.67 26.35 -6.13
CA ALA A 286 -11.36 27.73 -5.81
C ALA A 286 -9.84 28.02 -5.73
N VAL A 287 -9.02 27.06 -5.28
CA VAL A 287 -7.55 27.19 -5.25
C VAL A 287 -6.92 26.90 -6.63
N VAL A 288 -7.46 25.95 -7.40
CA VAL A 288 -6.94 25.61 -8.74
C VAL A 288 -7.13 26.77 -9.73
N GLU A 289 -8.28 27.43 -9.66
CA GLU A 289 -8.67 28.56 -10.51
C GLU A 289 -7.98 29.88 -10.10
N ASN A 290 -7.48 29.98 -8.86
CA ASN A 290 -6.79 31.17 -8.39
C ASN A 290 -5.37 31.29 -8.99
N VAL A 291 -5.13 32.36 -9.75
CA VAL A 291 -3.86 32.65 -10.41
C VAL A 291 -2.74 33.08 -9.45
N ASP A 292 -3.09 33.62 -8.29
CA ASP A 292 -2.16 34.08 -7.25
C ASP A 292 -1.76 32.96 -6.28
N ALA A 293 -2.39 31.78 -6.38
CA ALA A 293 -2.01 30.61 -5.59
C ALA A 293 -0.67 30.03 -6.09
N ALA A 294 0.26 29.81 -5.16
CA ALA A 294 1.59 29.27 -5.48
C ALA A 294 1.48 27.88 -6.16
N LEU A 295 2.32 27.63 -7.16
CA LEU A 295 2.27 26.41 -7.98
C LEU A 295 2.23 25.09 -7.16
N PRO A 296 3.02 24.89 -6.08
CA PRO A 296 2.93 23.67 -5.27
C PRO A 296 1.55 23.50 -4.60
N VAL A 297 0.93 24.60 -4.17
CA VAL A 297 -0.40 24.61 -3.53
C VAL A 297 -1.48 24.30 -4.57
N ARG A 298 -1.38 24.86 -5.78
CA ARG A 298 -2.27 24.54 -6.90
C ARG A 298 -2.17 23.07 -7.32
N ILE A 299 -0.95 22.53 -7.45
CA ILE A 299 -0.74 21.09 -7.74
C ILE A 299 -1.33 20.20 -6.63
N GLY A 300 -1.13 20.58 -5.36
CA GLY A 300 -1.78 19.92 -4.22
C GLY A 300 -3.31 19.94 -4.32
N ALA A 301 -3.89 21.10 -4.64
CA ALA A 301 -5.33 21.26 -4.85
C ALA A 301 -5.86 20.38 -5.99
N ILE A 302 -5.16 20.28 -7.13
CA ILE A 302 -5.52 19.38 -8.23
C ILE A 302 -5.57 17.91 -7.77
N GLY A 303 -4.61 17.49 -6.94
CA GLY A 303 -4.59 16.14 -6.36
C GLY A 303 -5.81 15.83 -5.49
N ILE A 304 -6.23 16.78 -4.65
CA ILE A 304 -7.44 16.64 -3.81
C ILE A 304 -8.72 16.73 -4.64
N LEU A 305 -8.77 17.66 -5.60
CA LEU A 305 -9.88 17.81 -6.54
C LEU A 305 -10.14 16.50 -7.30
N GLY A 306 -9.10 15.89 -7.87
CA GLY A 306 -9.23 14.62 -8.59
C GLY A 306 -9.67 13.46 -7.72
N LEU A 307 -9.17 13.35 -6.48
CA LEU A 307 -9.67 12.37 -5.51
C LEU A 307 -11.17 12.58 -5.22
N ALA A 308 -11.56 13.82 -4.90
CA ALA A 308 -12.94 14.13 -4.55
C ALA A 308 -13.91 13.93 -5.73
N LEU A 309 -13.52 14.34 -6.95
CA LEU A 309 -14.27 14.09 -8.19
C LEU A 309 -14.43 12.59 -8.45
N ALA A 310 -13.35 11.81 -8.38
CA ALA A 310 -13.37 10.38 -8.67
C ALA A 310 -14.34 9.63 -7.72
N PHE A 311 -14.19 9.84 -6.41
CA PHE A 311 -15.03 9.19 -5.41
C PHE A 311 -16.47 9.72 -5.41
N SER A 312 -16.73 10.97 -5.83
CA SER A 312 -18.10 11.47 -6.00
C SER A 312 -18.79 10.98 -7.28
N GLY A 313 -18.20 10.08 -8.07
CA GLY A 313 -18.78 9.59 -9.32
C GLY A 313 -18.47 10.43 -10.57
N ARG A 314 -17.45 11.30 -10.55
CA ARG A 314 -16.96 12.05 -11.72
C ARG A 314 -15.54 11.63 -12.15
N PRO A 315 -15.28 10.33 -12.42
CA PRO A 315 -13.93 9.86 -12.73
C PRO A 315 -13.33 10.40 -14.04
N LEU A 316 -14.13 10.80 -15.05
CA LEU A 316 -13.59 11.34 -16.30
C LEU A 316 -13.12 12.78 -16.13
N GLN A 317 -13.87 13.59 -15.37
CA GLN A 317 -13.41 14.91 -14.92
C GLN A 317 -12.17 14.80 -14.02
N ALA A 318 -12.14 13.80 -13.13
CA ALA A 318 -10.98 13.53 -12.29
C ALA A 318 -9.72 13.24 -13.12
N ILE A 319 -9.78 12.30 -14.08
CA ILE A 319 -8.63 12.00 -14.99
C ILE A 319 -8.14 13.29 -15.66
N THR A 320 -9.06 14.09 -16.22
CA THR A 320 -8.73 15.35 -16.90
C THR A 320 -8.00 16.34 -15.98
N ALA A 321 -8.51 16.56 -14.76
CA ALA A 321 -7.87 17.44 -13.78
C ALA A 321 -6.49 16.91 -13.38
N LEU A 322 -6.40 15.62 -13.06
CA LEU A 322 -5.17 14.96 -12.57
C LEU A 322 -4.06 14.93 -13.63
N ASP A 323 -4.40 14.71 -14.90
CA ASP A 323 -3.45 14.76 -16.01
C ASP A 323 -2.90 16.18 -16.18
N SER A 324 -3.71 17.24 -15.99
CA SER A 324 -3.20 18.63 -16.00
C SER A 324 -2.22 18.92 -14.84
N GLY A 325 -2.46 18.35 -13.65
CA GLY A 325 -1.51 18.43 -12.53
C GLY A 325 -0.20 17.68 -12.79
N MET A 326 -0.29 16.53 -13.49
CA MET A 326 0.87 15.76 -13.93
C MET A 326 1.68 16.47 -15.03
N GLU A 327 1.04 17.28 -15.88
CA GLU A 327 1.74 18.14 -16.84
C GLU A 327 2.49 19.29 -16.14
N LEU A 328 1.85 19.99 -15.19
CA LEU A 328 2.52 21.02 -14.39
C LEU A 328 3.75 20.48 -13.63
N LEU A 329 3.70 19.25 -13.12
CA LEU A 329 4.85 18.59 -12.49
C LEU A 329 5.99 18.24 -13.45
N ARG A 330 5.71 18.02 -14.73
CA ARG A 330 6.74 17.70 -15.73
C ARG A 330 7.71 18.87 -15.90
N ASP A 331 7.19 20.08 -15.81
CA ASP A 331 7.93 21.33 -15.94
C ASP A 331 8.51 21.83 -14.60
N SER A 332 8.24 21.15 -13.49
CA SER A 332 8.67 21.52 -12.11
C SER A 332 9.19 20.30 -11.32
N PRO A 333 10.30 19.67 -11.73
CA PRO A 333 10.81 18.43 -11.14
C PRO A 333 11.23 18.54 -9.66
N GLU A 334 11.47 19.74 -9.15
CA GLU A 334 11.69 19.99 -7.72
C GLU A 334 10.43 19.76 -6.85
N LEU A 335 9.24 19.72 -7.44
CA LEU A 335 7.95 19.52 -6.76
C LEU A 335 7.47 18.06 -6.73
N LEU A 336 8.32 17.09 -7.12
CA LEU A 336 7.97 15.67 -7.21
C LEU A 336 7.38 15.06 -5.92
N SER A 337 7.63 15.65 -4.74
CA SER A 337 7.02 15.24 -3.46
C SER A 337 5.49 15.43 -3.42
N THR A 338 4.93 16.35 -4.21
CA THR A 338 3.48 16.61 -4.31
C THR A 338 2.75 15.62 -5.21
N ARG A 339 3.49 14.78 -5.96
CA ARG A 339 2.97 13.84 -6.97
C ARG A 339 2.04 12.75 -6.42
N SER A 340 2.16 12.40 -5.13
CA SER A 340 1.47 11.25 -4.55
C SER A 340 -0.05 11.29 -4.74
N ASN A 341 -0.71 12.39 -4.34
CA ASN A 341 -2.18 12.48 -4.45
C ASN A 341 -2.67 12.50 -5.91
N LEU A 342 -1.87 13.05 -6.85
CA LEU A 342 -2.21 13.01 -8.27
C LEU A 342 -2.29 11.56 -8.78
N LEU A 343 -1.25 10.76 -8.50
CA LEU A 343 -1.18 9.38 -8.95
C LEU A 343 -2.25 8.49 -8.29
N ILE A 344 -2.47 8.66 -6.99
CA ILE A 344 -3.46 7.88 -6.23
C ILE A 344 -4.88 8.23 -6.69
N GLY A 345 -5.17 9.53 -6.89
CA GLY A 345 -6.43 9.97 -7.50
C GLY A 345 -6.61 9.38 -8.89
N ARG A 346 -5.55 9.33 -9.71
CA ARG A 346 -5.60 8.87 -11.10
C ARG A 346 -5.86 7.37 -11.18
N TRP A 347 -5.20 6.57 -10.34
CA TRP A 347 -5.47 5.13 -10.25
C TRP A 347 -6.93 4.86 -9.89
N ASN A 348 -7.48 5.54 -8.87
CA ASN A 348 -8.88 5.40 -8.50
C ASN A 348 -9.84 5.83 -9.61
N ALA A 349 -9.58 6.98 -10.25
CA ALA A 349 -10.40 7.48 -11.34
C ALA A 349 -10.42 6.54 -12.55
N LEU A 350 -9.29 5.91 -12.91
CA LEU A 350 -9.23 4.96 -14.02
C LEU A 350 -10.13 3.74 -13.78
N TRP A 351 -10.03 3.05 -12.63
CA TRP A 351 -10.86 1.87 -12.41
C TRP A 351 -12.33 2.22 -12.18
N PHE A 352 -12.63 3.35 -11.52
CA PHE A 352 -14.01 3.87 -11.42
C PHE A 352 -14.63 4.22 -12.78
N ALA A 353 -13.84 4.69 -13.76
CA ALA A 353 -14.32 4.92 -15.12
C ALA A 353 -14.61 3.63 -15.91
N GLY A 354 -14.15 2.47 -15.43
CA GLY A 354 -14.16 1.21 -16.17
C GLY A 354 -12.88 0.93 -16.97
N LEU A 355 -11.80 1.68 -16.74
CA LEU A 355 -10.50 1.54 -17.40
C LEU A 355 -9.54 0.70 -16.53
N VAL A 356 -9.93 -0.54 -16.21
CA VAL A 356 -9.16 -1.44 -15.34
C VAL A 356 -7.78 -1.79 -15.91
N PRO A 357 -7.62 -2.07 -17.23
CA PRO A 357 -6.30 -2.32 -17.82
C PRO A 357 -5.34 -1.12 -17.68
N GLU A 358 -5.86 0.11 -17.77
CA GLU A 358 -5.10 1.35 -17.60
C GLU A 358 -4.70 1.55 -16.13
N ALA A 359 -5.61 1.27 -15.20
CA ALA A 359 -5.34 1.30 -13.76
C ALA A 359 -4.26 0.29 -13.36
N GLN A 360 -4.31 -0.93 -13.92
CA GLN A 360 -3.28 -1.95 -13.71
C GLN A 360 -1.90 -1.47 -14.20
N ARG A 361 -1.81 -1.01 -15.46
CA ARG A 361 -0.54 -0.54 -16.03
C ARG A 361 0.05 0.64 -15.23
N LEU A 362 -0.79 1.55 -14.74
CA LEU A 362 -0.34 2.65 -13.88
C LEU A 362 0.22 2.14 -12.54
N ALA A 363 -0.38 1.11 -11.94
CA ALA A 363 0.12 0.53 -10.69
C ALA A 363 1.50 -0.13 -10.88
N GLU A 364 1.64 -0.92 -11.95
CA GLU A 364 2.90 -1.60 -12.33
C GLU A 364 4.00 -0.55 -12.64
N GLU A 365 3.73 0.43 -13.51
CA GLU A 365 4.70 1.47 -13.90
C GLU A 365 5.15 2.37 -12.72
N ILE A 366 4.33 2.52 -11.67
CA ILE A 366 4.73 3.27 -10.48
C ILE A 366 5.46 2.37 -9.47
N HIS A 367 5.03 1.11 -9.29
CA HIS A 367 5.74 0.15 -8.46
C HIS A 367 7.20 -0.02 -8.90
N ASP A 368 7.44 -0.30 -10.19
CA ASP A 368 8.78 -0.53 -10.74
C ASP A 368 9.72 0.67 -10.47
N ARG A 369 9.23 1.89 -10.72
CA ARG A 369 10.00 3.13 -10.45
C ARG A 369 10.28 3.38 -8.97
N LEU A 370 9.39 2.94 -8.07
CA LEU A 370 9.59 3.08 -6.62
C LEU A 370 10.54 2.02 -6.06
N VAL A 371 10.61 0.83 -6.69
CA VAL A 371 11.64 -0.19 -6.42
C VAL A 371 13.02 0.38 -6.77
N GLU A 372 13.19 0.96 -7.97
CA GLU A 372 14.46 1.60 -8.39
C GLU A 372 14.87 2.76 -7.47
N ALA A 373 13.91 3.57 -7.02
CA ALA A 373 14.16 4.77 -6.20
C ALA A 373 14.39 4.49 -4.70
N SER A 374 14.18 3.26 -4.21
CA SER A 374 14.29 2.90 -2.78
C SER A 374 13.40 3.73 -1.82
N LEU A 375 12.24 4.19 -2.28
CA LEU A 375 11.30 5.02 -1.50
C LEU A 375 10.25 4.16 -0.76
N GLU A 376 10.68 3.54 0.33
CA GLU A 376 9.98 2.49 1.09
C GLU A 376 8.47 2.75 1.38
N PRO A 377 8.01 3.88 1.97
CA PRO A 377 6.62 4.01 2.40
C PRO A 377 5.62 4.07 1.23
N LEU A 378 5.99 4.79 0.16
CA LEU A 378 5.18 4.86 -1.06
C LEU A 378 5.25 3.55 -1.83
N ARG A 379 6.41 2.86 -1.85
CA ARG A 379 6.56 1.56 -2.50
C ARG A 379 5.52 0.57 -1.97
N GLY A 380 5.38 0.44 -0.65
CA GLY A 380 4.41 -0.48 -0.04
C GLY A 380 2.97 -0.27 -0.53
N TYR A 381 2.51 0.99 -0.60
CA TYR A 381 1.16 1.29 -1.07
C TYR A 381 0.97 0.91 -2.55
N TRP A 382 1.93 1.25 -3.42
CA TRP A 382 1.85 0.93 -4.84
C TRP A 382 2.02 -0.57 -5.14
N THR A 383 2.84 -1.29 -4.37
CA THR A 383 2.88 -2.76 -4.38
C THR A 383 1.50 -3.34 -4.04
N GLY A 384 0.82 -2.80 -3.02
CA GLY A 384 -0.56 -3.15 -2.70
C GLY A 384 -1.55 -2.86 -3.84
N LEU A 385 -1.39 -1.74 -4.56
CA LEU A 385 -2.25 -1.39 -5.72
C LEU A 385 -2.04 -2.32 -6.93
N VAL A 386 -0.83 -2.86 -7.15
CA VAL A 386 -0.61 -3.93 -8.14
C VAL A 386 -1.42 -5.17 -7.76
N GLY A 387 -1.41 -5.55 -6.48
CA GLY A 387 -2.21 -6.65 -5.97
C GLY A 387 -3.72 -6.41 -6.05
N TRP A 388 -4.18 -5.17 -5.79
CA TRP A 388 -5.58 -4.80 -5.97
C TRP A 388 -5.99 -4.84 -7.46
N ALA A 389 -5.18 -4.33 -8.38
CA ALA A 389 -5.45 -4.45 -9.80
C ALA A 389 -5.53 -5.92 -10.26
N ALA A 390 -4.67 -6.79 -9.73
CA ALA A 390 -4.80 -8.24 -9.93
C ALA A 390 -6.12 -8.80 -9.37
N LEU A 391 -6.60 -8.33 -8.21
CA LEU A 391 -7.89 -8.72 -7.63
C LEU A 391 -9.08 -8.30 -8.51
N LEU A 392 -9.09 -7.07 -9.04
CA LEU A 392 -10.11 -6.59 -9.98
C LEU A 392 -10.20 -7.49 -11.23
N THR A 393 -9.05 -7.92 -11.74
CA THR A 393 -8.96 -8.86 -12.89
C THR A 393 -9.22 -10.33 -12.53
N GLY A 394 -9.56 -10.66 -11.27
CA GLY A 394 -9.83 -12.04 -10.83
C GLY A 394 -8.59 -12.91 -10.59
N ARG A 395 -7.38 -12.37 -10.72
CA ARG A 395 -6.11 -13.10 -10.52
C ARG A 395 -5.76 -13.16 -9.03
N THR A 396 -6.51 -13.95 -8.27
CA THR A 396 -6.47 -13.94 -6.79
C THR A 396 -5.19 -14.50 -6.16
N ARG A 397 -4.44 -15.37 -6.86
CA ARG A 397 -3.14 -15.86 -6.37
C ARG A 397 -2.08 -14.78 -6.52
N THR A 398 -2.09 -14.07 -7.65
CA THR A 398 -1.23 -12.91 -7.92
C THR A 398 -1.58 -11.75 -6.99
N ALA A 399 -2.88 -11.46 -6.82
CA ALA A 399 -3.38 -10.45 -5.89
C ALA A 399 -2.88 -10.68 -4.46
N ARG A 400 -3.05 -11.91 -3.94
CA ARG A 400 -2.60 -12.30 -2.61
C ARG A 400 -1.11 -12.00 -2.40
N ALA A 401 -0.24 -12.41 -3.33
CA ALA A 401 1.21 -12.23 -3.19
C ALA A 401 1.60 -10.75 -3.05
N TRP A 402 1.10 -9.91 -3.96
CA TRP A 402 1.40 -8.47 -3.96
C TRP A 402 0.74 -7.71 -2.80
N LEU A 403 -0.46 -8.11 -2.38
CA LEU A 403 -1.12 -7.52 -1.21
C LEU A 403 -0.41 -7.88 0.10
N GLU A 404 0.03 -9.14 0.28
CA GLU A 404 0.82 -9.56 1.45
C GLU A 404 2.15 -8.79 1.58
N GLU A 405 2.83 -8.54 0.46
CA GLU A 405 4.04 -7.72 0.44
C GLU A 405 3.74 -6.24 0.70
N GLY A 406 2.75 -5.69 0.01
CA GLY A 406 2.34 -4.29 0.11
C GLY A 406 1.94 -3.90 1.53
N THR A 407 1.05 -4.67 2.18
CA THR A 407 0.63 -4.37 3.55
C THR A 407 1.75 -4.57 4.58
N ALA A 408 2.63 -5.55 4.38
CA ALA A 408 3.81 -5.76 5.24
C ALA A 408 4.83 -4.61 5.17
N ILE A 409 4.96 -3.93 4.02
CA ILE A 409 5.75 -2.69 3.91
C ILE A 409 4.97 -1.52 4.54
N CYS A 410 3.69 -1.36 4.18
CA CYS A 410 2.84 -0.27 4.68
C CYS A 410 2.79 -0.19 6.21
N THR A 411 2.58 -1.31 6.89
CA THR A 411 2.45 -1.39 8.36
C THR A 411 3.70 -0.97 9.13
N ARG A 412 4.88 -0.91 8.47
CA ARG A 412 6.12 -0.37 9.07
C ARG A 412 6.15 1.16 9.15
N TYR A 413 5.42 1.84 8.26
CA TYR A 413 5.50 3.29 8.08
C TYR A 413 4.16 4.01 8.31
N MET A 414 3.04 3.31 8.17
CA MET A 414 1.69 3.83 8.38
C MET A 414 1.06 3.18 9.61
N ALA A 415 0.66 4.01 10.56
CA ALA A 415 0.01 3.57 11.79
C ALA A 415 -1.52 3.41 11.68
N GLY A 416 -2.04 3.33 10.45
CA GLY A 416 -3.47 3.30 10.11
C GLY A 416 -3.82 4.22 8.93
N GLY A 417 -5.11 4.42 8.71
CA GLY A 417 -5.73 5.21 7.64
C GLY A 417 -6.41 4.34 6.58
N GLY A 418 -7.40 4.92 5.90
CA GLY A 418 -8.29 4.23 4.97
C GLY A 418 -7.59 3.52 3.82
N GLN A 419 -6.42 4.01 3.40
CA GLN A 419 -5.57 3.35 2.41
C GLN A 419 -5.09 1.97 2.88
N LEU A 420 -4.64 1.85 4.14
CA LEU A 420 -4.22 0.57 4.71
C LEU A 420 -5.43 -0.33 5.00
N ALA A 421 -6.51 0.23 5.56
CA ALA A 421 -7.75 -0.51 5.80
C ALA A 421 -8.34 -1.12 4.51
N ALA A 422 -8.24 -0.41 3.39
CA ALA A 422 -8.68 -0.88 2.09
C ALA A 422 -7.77 -1.96 1.49
N LEU A 423 -6.43 -1.83 1.61
CA LEU A 423 -5.49 -2.87 1.16
C LEU A 423 -5.61 -4.17 1.97
N GLU A 424 -5.72 -4.08 3.29
CA GLU A 424 -5.96 -5.24 4.16
C GLU A 424 -7.34 -5.87 3.89
N GLY A 425 -8.34 -5.04 3.56
CA GLY A 425 -9.65 -5.50 3.11
C GLY A 425 -9.59 -6.28 1.79
N ALA A 426 -8.88 -5.75 0.79
CA ALA A 426 -8.63 -6.43 -0.48
C ALA A 426 -7.85 -7.75 -0.28
N LEU A 427 -6.90 -7.78 0.67
CA LEU A 427 -6.17 -9.00 1.04
C LEU A 427 -7.11 -10.05 1.66
N ALA A 428 -8.00 -9.62 2.57
CA ALA A 428 -9.02 -10.50 3.14
C ALA A 428 -9.93 -11.09 2.06
N GLN A 429 -10.38 -10.28 1.09
CA GLN A 429 -11.17 -10.74 -0.06
C GLN A 429 -10.40 -11.75 -0.92
N ALA A 430 -9.13 -11.48 -1.24
CA ALA A 430 -8.28 -12.40 -2.00
C ALA A 430 -8.16 -13.78 -1.30
N HIS A 431 -7.96 -13.80 0.02
CA HIS A 431 -7.98 -15.05 0.79
C HIS A 431 -9.35 -15.75 0.80
N CYS A 432 -10.47 -15.00 0.88
CA CYS A 432 -11.82 -15.56 0.80
C CYS A 432 -12.08 -16.26 -0.52
N LEU A 433 -11.76 -15.61 -1.66
CA LEU A 433 -11.89 -16.17 -3.00
C LEU A 433 -10.93 -17.36 -3.23
N ARG A 434 -9.83 -17.47 -2.47
CA ARG A 434 -8.96 -18.67 -2.46
C ARG A 434 -9.46 -19.79 -1.53
N GLY A 435 -10.36 -19.50 -0.59
CA GLY A 435 -10.86 -20.42 0.44
C GLY A 435 -9.95 -20.55 1.67
N ASP A 436 -9.11 -19.55 1.95
CA ASP A 436 -8.21 -19.49 3.11
C ASP A 436 -8.85 -18.67 4.24
N LEU A 437 -9.76 -19.29 4.99
CA LEU A 437 -10.54 -18.63 6.04
C LEU A 437 -9.68 -18.10 7.18
N GLN A 438 -8.51 -18.71 7.44
CA GLN A 438 -7.64 -18.31 8.55
C GLN A 438 -6.94 -16.99 8.21
N ARG A 439 -6.25 -16.92 7.06
CA ARG A 439 -5.54 -15.69 6.66
C ARG A 439 -6.52 -14.58 6.27
N ALA A 440 -7.69 -14.91 5.73
CA ALA A 440 -8.79 -13.95 5.55
C ALA A 440 -9.24 -13.31 6.88
N GLY A 441 -9.32 -14.10 7.96
CA GLY A 441 -9.63 -13.61 9.30
C GLY A 441 -8.56 -12.68 9.87
N THR A 442 -7.28 -13.00 9.65
CA THR A 442 -6.15 -12.15 10.04
C THR A 442 -6.18 -10.81 9.31
N ALA A 443 -6.32 -10.81 7.98
CA ALA A 443 -6.37 -9.60 7.17
C ALA A 443 -7.59 -8.72 7.52
N LEU A 444 -8.77 -9.30 7.80
CA LEU A 444 -9.93 -8.55 8.30
C LEU A 444 -9.67 -7.90 9.67
N ALA A 445 -8.90 -8.55 10.55
CA ALA A 445 -8.51 -7.96 11.84
C ALA A 445 -7.49 -6.82 11.66
N ALA A 446 -6.56 -6.94 10.72
CA ALA A 446 -5.64 -5.86 10.35
C ALA A 446 -6.38 -4.66 9.73
N ALA A 447 -7.34 -4.90 8.83
CA ALA A 447 -8.20 -3.87 8.25
C ALA A 447 -8.97 -3.10 9.34
N ARG A 448 -9.48 -3.80 10.37
CA ARG A 448 -10.13 -3.19 11.55
C ARG A 448 -9.19 -2.32 12.36
N ALA A 449 -7.98 -2.81 12.61
CA ALA A 449 -6.96 -2.06 13.37
C ALA A 449 -6.46 -0.81 12.63
N ALA A 450 -6.56 -0.79 11.29
CA ALA A 450 -6.14 0.33 10.46
C ALA A 450 -7.14 1.49 10.38
N VAL A 451 -8.39 1.36 10.85
CA VAL A 451 -9.39 2.45 10.75
C VAL A 451 -9.06 3.61 11.70
N VAL A 452 -8.96 4.83 11.15
CA VAL A 452 -8.67 6.09 11.87
C VAL A 452 -9.77 7.14 11.65
N ALA A 453 -10.43 7.15 10.50
CA ALA A 453 -11.56 8.03 10.18
C ALA A 453 -12.84 7.21 9.87
N PRO A 454 -13.60 6.80 10.91
CA PRO A 454 -14.67 5.79 10.76
C PRO A 454 -15.75 6.06 9.67
N PRO A 455 -16.25 7.29 9.42
CA PRO A 455 -17.37 7.49 8.50
C PRO A 455 -17.12 7.05 7.06
N SER A 456 -15.88 7.20 6.57
CA SER A 456 -15.47 6.88 5.19
C SER A 456 -14.66 5.58 5.09
N GLU A 457 -14.01 5.19 6.18
CA GLU A 457 -13.08 4.05 6.21
C GLU A 457 -13.71 2.74 6.72
N LEU A 458 -14.67 2.80 7.65
CA LEU A 458 -15.35 1.61 8.19
C LEU A 458 -16.03 0.74 7.10
N PRO A 459 -16.63 1.30 6.03
CA PRO A 459 -17.21 0.49 4.96
C PRO A 459 -16.23 -0.48 4.26
N TRP A 460 -14.93 -0.17 4.20
CA TRP A 460 -13.92 -1.13 3.70
C TRP A 460 -13.88 -2.41 4.54
N VAL A 461 -13.99 -2.26 5.86
CA VAL A 461 -14.06 -3.37 6.81
C VAL A 461 -15.38 -4.13 6.68
N GLU A 462 -16.50 -3.42 6.54
CA GLU A 462 -17.84 -4.05 6.43
C GLU A 462 -17.98 -4.87 5.13
N LEU A 463 -17.47 -4.35 4.00
CA LEU A 463 -17.44 -5.09 2.74
C LEU A 463 -16.52 -6.32 2.84
N SER A 464 -15.37 -6.19 3.51
CA SER A 464 -14.44 -7.31 3.71
C SER A 464 -15.00 -8.37 4.67
N GLU A 465 -15.77 -7.95 5.69
CA GLU A 465 -16.54 -8.84 6.56
C GLU A 465 -17.60 -9.63 5.78
N ALA A 466 -18.29 -9.01 4.80
CA ALA A 466 -19.25 -9.69 3.93
C ALA A 466 -18.62 -10.90 3.22
N TRP A 467 -17.42 -10.72 2.65
CA TRP A 467 -16.67 -11.78 1.98
C TRP A 467 -16.15 -12.87 2.94
N VAL A 468 -15.74 -12.49 4.15
CA VAL A 468 -15.34 -13.45 5.20
C VAL A 468 -16.51 -14.28 5.72
N LEU A 469 -17.70 -13.68 5.86
CA LEU A 469 -18.93 -14.37 6.24
C LEU A 469 -19.37 -15.36 5.15
N TRP A 470 -19.31 -14.94 3.87
CA TRP A 470 -19.56 -15.83 2.74
C TRP A 470 -18.60 -17.03 2.70
N ALA A 471 -17.30 -16.79 2.89
CA ALA A 471 -16.29 -17.86 2.91
C ALA A 471 -16.47 -18.84 4.09
N ARG A 472 -17.25 -18.47 5.11
CA ARG A 472 -17.64 -19.30 6.27
C ARG A 472 -19.00 -20.00 6.09
N ASP A 473 -19.58 -19.95 4.88
CA ASP A 473 -20.94 -20.42 4.55
C ASP A 473 -22.08 -19.71 5.32
N ASP A 474 -21.83 -18.53 5.94
CA ASP A 474 -22.87 -17.69 6.55
C ASP A 474 -23.50 -16.75 5.51
N ALA A 475 -24.26 -17.37 4.60
CA ALA A 475 -25.01 -16.66 3.57
C ALA A 475 -26.04 -15.66 4.14
N THR A 476 -26.51 -15.88 5.38
CA THR A 476 -27.50 -15.02 6.05
C THR A 476 -26.92 -13.69 6.53
N ALA A 477 -25.66 -13.66 6.96
CA ALA A 477 -25.02 -12.43 7.45
C ALA A 477 -24.15 -11.73 6.38
N ALA A 478 -23.71 -12.45 5.34
CA ALA A 478 -22.81 -11.95 4.30
C ALA A 478 -23.38 -10.73 3.55
N ALA A 479 -24.51 -10.88 2.84
CA ALA A 479 -25.06 -9.77 2.05
C ALA A 479 -25.49 -8.55 2.89
N PRO A 480 -26.09 -8.70 4.09
CA PRO A 480 -26.31 -7.58 5.01
C PRO A 480 -25.06 -6.81 5.44
N ALA A 481 -23.86 -7.42 5.43
CA ALA A 481 -22.62 -6.70 5.71
C ALA A 481 -22.18 -5.83 4.51
N ALA A 482 -22.35 -6.31 3.27
CA ALA A 482 -22.14 -5.50 2.07
C ALA A 482 -23.13 -4.33 1.99
N LEU A 483 -24.40 -4.55 2.37
CA LEU A 483 -25.39 -3.47 2.44
C LEU A 483 -25.04 -2.41 3.49
N ARG A 484 -24.45 -2.76 4.64
CA ARG A 484 -23.93 -1.76 5.60
C ARG A 484 -22.82 -0.90 4.99
N ALA A 485 -21.88 -1.53 4.26
CA ALA A 485 -20.82 -0.80 3.55
C ALA A 485 -21.39 0.17 2.51
N ALA A 486 -22.37 -0.27 1.71
CA ALA A 486 -23.09 0.59 0.76
C ALA A 486 -23.75 1.79 1.46
N ASP A 487 -24.47 1.54 2.55
CA ASP A 487 -25.11 2.57 3.39
C ASP A 487 -24.10 3.56 3.97
N GLY A 488 -22.90 3.09 4.35
CA GLY A 488 -21.79 3.91 4.80
C GLY A 488 -21.23 4.81 3.70
N TRP A 489 -20.92 4.25 2.54
CA TRP A 489 -20.44 5.03 1.41
C TRP A 489 -21.48 5.98 0.82
N ARG A 490 -22.78 5.65 0.88
CA ARG A 490 -23.87 6.58 0.58
C ARG A 490 -23.82 7.81 1.50
N ARG A 491 -23.62 7.61 2.80
CA ARG A 491 -23.46 8.71 3.77
C ARG A 491 -22.20 9.53 3.55
N ALA A 492 -21.12 8.90 3.06
CA ALA A 492 -19.86 9.55 2.72
C ALA A 492 -19.83 10.18 1.30
N GLY A 493 -20.91 10.07 0.52
CA GLY A 493 -20.99 10.55 -0.86
C GLY A 493 -20.09 9.81 -1.86
N PHE A 494 -19.60 8.61 -1.51
CA PHE A 494 -18.65 7.84 -2.32
C PHE A 494 -19.37 6.94 -3.33
N ARG A 495 -19.98 7.57 -4.37
CA ARG A 495 -20.92 6.94 -5.31
C ARG A 495 -20.42 5.63 -5.98
N PRO A 496 -19.18 5.53 -6.53
CA PRO A 496 -18.74 4.30 -7.17
C PRO A 496 -18.54 3.14 -6.17
N LEU A 497 -18.20 3.45 -4.92
CA LEU A 497 -18.04 2.44 -3.86
C LEU A 497 -19.39 2.00 -3.28
N GLU A 498 -20.36 2.93 -3.15
CA GLU A 498 -21.77 2.58 -2.90
C GLU A 498 -22.25 1.57 -3.96
N ALA A 499 -22.03 1.87 -5.24
CA ALA A 499 -22.40 0.98 -6.34
C ALA A 499 -21.70 -0.39 -6.26
N TRP A 500 -20.41 -0.42 -5.95
CA TRP A 500 -19.65 -1.66 -5.82
C TRP A 500 -20.17 -2.54 -4.67
N ALA A 501 -20.46 -1.94 -3.50
CA ALA A 501 -21.01 -2.67 -2.36
C ALA A 501 -22.43 -3.22 -2.62
N LEU A 502 -23.28 -2.48 -3.33
CA LEU A 502 -24.60 -2.97 -3.75
C LEU A 502 -24.50 -4.14 -4.76
N HIS A 503 -23.51 -4.09 -5.66
CA HIS A 503 -23.23 -5.20 -6.58
C HIS A 503 -22.69 -6.44 -5.84
N ASP A 504 -21.78 -6.26 -4.88
CA ASP A 504 -21.30 -7.36 -4.04
C ASP A 504 -22.42 -7.95 -3.17
N ALA A 505 -23.35 -7.15 -2.63
CA ALA A 505 -24.55 -7.66 -1.95
C ALA A 505 -25.40 -8.55 -2.88
N ALA A 506 -25.60 -8.14 -4.14
CA ALA A 506 -26.32 -8.93 -5.14
C ALA A 506 -25.61 -10.25 -5.48
N ARG A 507 -24.27 -10.22 -5.67
CA ARG A 507 -23.43 -11.43 -5.86
C ARG A 507 -23.55 -12.39 -4.67
N LEU A 508 -23.59 -11.86 -3.46
CA LEU A 508 -23.78 -12.61 -2.21
C LEU A 508 -25.21 -13.13 -2.01
N GLY A 509 -26.19 -12.64 -2.79
CA GLY A 509 -27.54 -13.18 -2.87
C GLY A 509 -28.68 -12.21 -2.51
N ASP A 510 -28.38 -10.95 -2.21
CA ASP A 510 -29.37 -9.91 -1.91
C ASP A 510 -29.34 -8.78 -2.95
N PRO A 511 -30.18 -8.84 -3.99
CA PRO A 511 -30.25 -7.80 -5.02
C PRO A 511 -31.18 -6.62 -4.66
N SER A 512 -31.59 -6.46 -3.39
CA SER A 512 -32.49 -5.37 -2.96
C SER A 512 -31.96 -3.95 -3.22
N GLY A 513 -30.67 -3.82 -3.55
CA GLY A 513 -30.04 -2.58 -3.99
C GLY A 513 -30.31 -2.16 -5.45
N ASP A 514 -31.07 -2.92 -6.25
CA ASP A 514 -31.20 -2.70 -7.70
C ASP A 514 -31.65 -1.28 -8.10
N GLU A 515 -32.67 -0.74 -7.42
CA GLU A 515 -33.23 0.58 -7.71
C GLU A 515 -32.19 1.68 -7.45
N ARG A 516 -31.46 1.58 -6.33
CA ARG A 516 -30.39 2.52 -5.99
C ARG A 516 -29.21 2.39 -6.95
N LEU A 517 -28.85 1.18 -7.34
CA LEU A 517 -27.77 0.93 -8.29
C LEU A 517 -28.10 1.48 -9.70
N ARG A 518 -29.37 1.38 -10.13
CA ARG A 518 -29.87 2.03 -11.35
C ARG A 518 -29.87 3.56 -11.28
N SER A 519 -30.17 4.16 -10.11
CA SER A 519 -29.98 5.61 -9.89
C SER A 519 -28.51 6.00 -10.05
N LEU A 520 -27.60 5.27 -9.39
CA LEU A 520 -26.16 5.52 -9.43
C LEU A 520 -25.58 5.43 -10.85
N ALA A 521 -26.11 4.55 -11.71
CA ALA A 521 -25.72 4.45 -13.11
C ALA A 521 -26.05 5.70 -13.96
N GLY A 522 -27.02 6.54 -13.51
CA GLY A 522 -27.28 7.86 -14.09
C GLY A 522 -26.51 9.00 -13.40
N GLU A 523 -25.95 8.77 -12.21
CA GLU A 523 -25.19 9.76 -11.43
C GLU A 523 -23.67 9.68 -11.65
N CYS A 524 -23.15 8.55 -12.14
CA CYS A 524 -21.71 8.30 -12.27
C CYS A 524 -21.24 8.34 -13.73
N GLU A 525 -20.09 8.97 -13.99
CA GLU A 525 -19.42 8.92 -15.29
C GLU A 525 -18.68 7.58 -15.50
N GLY A 526 -18.50 7.19 -16.75
CA GLY A 526 -17.79 5.96 -17.14
C GLY A 526 -18.72 4.75 -17.26
N GLU A 527 -18.10 3.57 -17.45
CA GLU A 527 -18.83 2.35 -17.85
C GLU A 527 -19.01 1.36 -16.70
N LEU A 528 -18.24 1.49 -15.61
CA LEU A 528 -18.29 0.58 -14.47
C LEU A 528 -19.68 0.52 -13.84
N VAL A 529 -20.20 1.63 -13.30
CA VAL A 529 -21.46 1.64 -12.56
C VAL A 529 -22.66 1.24 -13.43
N PRO A 530 -22.78 1.68 -14.71
CA PRO A 530 -23.78 1.13 -15.63
C PRO A 530 -23.69 -0.39 -15.84
N ALA A 531 -22.48 -0.97 -15.95
CA ALA A 531 -22.33 -2.42 -16.10
C ALA A 531 -22.75 -3.18 -14.82
N LEU A 532 -22.38 -2.68 -13.63
CA LEU A 532 -22.84 -3.23 -12.34
C LEU A 532 -24.38 -3.20 -12.23
N ALA A 533 -25.00 -2.08 -12.61
CA ALA A 533 -26.46 -1.92 -12.58
C ALA A 533 -27.18 -2.86 -13.57
N ALA A 534 -26.68 -2.95 -14.81
CA ALA A 534 -27.24 -3.84 -15.82
C ALA A 534 -27.14 -5.32 -15.40
N HIS A 535 -26.06 -5.71 -14.72
CA HIS A 535 -25.91 -7.06 -14.18
C HIS A 535 -26.96 -7.37 -13.11
N VAL A 536 -27.09 -6.52 -12.08
CA VAL A 536 -28.08 -6.74 -11.00
C VAL A 536 -29.51 -6.71 -11.52
N GLN A 537 -29.83 -5.81 -12.44
CA GLN A 537 -31.15 -5.79 -13.08
C GLN A 537 -31.45 -7.12 -13.79
N ALA A 538 -30.50 -7.64 -14.58
CA ALA A 538 -30.67 -8.91 -15.27
C ALA A 538 -30.77 -10.12 -14.30
N LEU A 539 -30.13 -10.06 -13.13
CA LEU A 539 -30.32 -11.04 -12.04
C LEU A 539 -31.74 -10.99 -11.45
N VAL A 540 -32.26 -9.78 -11.16
CA VAL A 540 -33.62 -9.58 -10.61
C VAL A 540 -34.69 -10.03 -11.60
N GLU A 541 -34.55 -9.68 -12.87
CA GLU A 541 -35.49 -10.03 -13.94
C GLU A 541 -35.34 -11.48 -14.43
N ALA A 542 -34.29 -12.19 -14.00
CA ALA A 542 -33.84 -13.48 -14.55
C ALA A 542 -33.63 -13.45 -16.09
N ASP A 543 -33.24 -12.30 -16.65
CA ASP A 543 -32.94 -12.13 -18.07
C ASP A 543 -31.58 -12.77 -18.41
N ALA A 544 -31.62 -14.03 -18.84
CA ALA A 544 -30.45 -14.74 -19.33
C ALA A 544 -29.69 -14.01 -20.45
N THR A 545 -30.38 -13.24 -21.30
CA THR A 545 -29.77 -12.46 -22.40
C THR A 545 -29.10 -11.19 -21.87
N GLY A 546 -29.65 -10.60 -20.82
CA GLY A 546 -29.06 -9.50 -20.06
C GLY A 546 -27.79 -9.93 -19.35
N LEU A 547 -27.79 -11.12 -18.73
CA LEU A 547 -26.62 -11.72 -18.10
C LEU A 547 -25.51 -12.08 -19.12
N GLU A 548 -25.88 -12.57 -20.31
CA GLU A 548 -24.92 -12.75 -21.43
C GLU A 548 -24.28 -11.42 -21.86
N ARG A 549 -25.07 -10.33 -21.95
CA ARG A 549 -24.55 -8.99 -22.26
C ARG A 549 -23.64 -8.45 -21.15
N ALA A 550 -24.05 -8.57 -19.88
CA ALA A 550 -23.24 -8.18 -18.73
C ALA A 550 -21.89 -8.91 -18.70
N SER A 551 -21.87 -10.20 -19.06
CA SER A 551 -20.62 -10.96 -19.22
C SER A 551 -19.69 -10.38 -20.29
N VAL A 552 -20.22 -9.86 -21.41
CA VAL A 552 -19.41 -9.21 -22.45
C VAL A 552 -18.90 -7.85 -21.98
N GLU A 553 -19.73 -7.04 -21.33
CA GLU A 553 -19.31 -5.73 -20.83
C GLU A 553 -18.27 -5.83 -19.71
N PHE A 554 -18.39 -6.78 -18.78
CA PHE A 554 -17.36 -7.00 -17.76
C PHE A 554 -16.02 -7.47 -18.34
N GLU A 555 -16.02 -8.32 -19.38
CA GLU A 555 -14.79 -8.69 -20.08
C GLU A 555 -14.14 -7.48 -20.75
N ARG A 556 -14.95 -6.62 -21.39
CA ARG A 556 -14.51 -5.40 -22.06
C ARG A 556 -13.95 -4.34 -21.10
N ILE A 557 -14.48 -4.26 -19.87
CA ILE A 557 -13.98 -3.43 -18.77
C ILE A 557 -12.72 -4.02 -18.11
N GLY A 558 -12.48 -5.33 -18.25
CA GLY A 558 -11.35 -6.04 -17.62
C GLY A 558 -11.68 -6.76 -16.29
N LEU A 559 -12.95 -6.80 -15.90
CA LEU A 559 -13.44 -7.50 -14.70
C LEU A 559 -13.72 -8.98 -15.00
N ILE A 560 -12.66 -9.73 -15.33
CA ILE A 560 -12.75 -11.10 -15.88
C ILE A 560 -13.52 -12.07 -14.96
N LEU A 561 -13.37 -11.95 -13.64
CA LEU A 561 -14.13 -12.77 -12.70
C LEU A 561 -15.64 -12.46 -12.80
N PHE A 562 -16.04 -11.18 -12.85
CA PHE A 562 -17.46 -10.80 -12.97
C PHE A 562 -18.03 -11.23 -14.32
N ALA A 563 -17.21 -11.19 -15.38
CA ALA A 563 -17.57 -11.73 -16.69
C ALA A 563 -17.84 -13.24 -16.64
N ALA A 564 -17.03 -14.00 -15.89
CA ALA A 564 -17.22 -15.44 -15.67
C ALA A 564 -18.47 -15.75 -14.83
N GLU A 565 -18.75 -14.93 -13.81
CA GLU A 565 -19.95 -15.02 -12.95
C GLU A 565 -21.23 -14.73 -13.72
N ALA A 566 -21.32 -13.61 -14.44
CA ALA A 566 -22.48 -13.26 -15.26
C ALA A 566 -22.78 -14.35 -16.31
N ALA A 567 -21.74 -14.97 -16.88
CA ALA A 567 -21.88 -16.11 -17.79
C ALA A 567 -22.37 -17.39 -17.08
N ALA A 568 -21.95 -17.64 -15.84
CA ALA A 568 -22.46 -18.73 -15.02
C ALA A 568 -23.96 -18.56 -14.72
N GLU A 569 -24.36 -17.34 -14.38
CA GLU A 569 -25.72 -16.97 -14.00
C GLU A 569 -26.65 -16.95 -15.22
N ALA A 570 -26.17 -16.48 -16.38
CA ALA A 570 -26.86 -16.63 -17.66
C ALA A 570 -27.15 -18.10 -18.00
N ALA A 571 -26.17 -18.98 -17.83
CA ALA A 571 -26.36 -20.41 -18.04
C ALA A 571 -27.39 -21.01 -17.08
N ASP A 572 -27.43 -20.55 -15.83
CA ASP A 572 -28.43 -21.00 -14.85
C ASP A 572 -29.83 -20.47 -15.16
N ALA A 573 -29.95 -19.21 -15.57
CA ALA A 573 -31.21 -18.61 -16.02
C ALA A 573 -31.80 -19.38 -17.23
N HIS A 574 -30.99 -19.72 -18.24
CA HIS A 574 -31.42 -20.59 -19.36
C HIS A 574 -31.85 -21.99 -18.91
N ARG A 575 -31.20 -22.58 -17.90
CA ARG A 575 -31.62 -23.88 -17.34
C ARG A 575 -32.97 -23.75 -16.62
N ARG A 576 -33.14 -22.74 -15.75
CA ARG A 576 -34.39 -22.48 -15.02
C ARG A 576 -35.56 -22.15 -15.95
N ALA A 577 -35.30 -21.46 -17.06
CA ALA A 577 -36.27 -21.18 -18.13
C ALA A 577 -36.60 -22.40 -19.02
N GLY A 578 -36.05 -23.58 -18.73
CA GLY A 578 -36.36 -24.82 -19.46
C GLY A 578 -35.70 -24.93 -20.85
N VAL A 579 -34.70 -24.12 -21.16
CA VAL A 579 -34.00 -24.08 -22.47
C VAL A 579 -32.52 -24.49 -22.34
N PRO A 580 -32.20 -25.71 -21.85
CA PRO A 580 -30.83 -26.12 -21.51
C PRO A 580 -29.84 -26.11 -22.67
N ASN A 581 -30.31 -26.18 -23.92
CA ASN A 581 -29.45 -26.02 -25.11
C ASN A 581 -28.87 -24.61 -25.23
N ARG A 582 -29.58 -23.57 -24.77
CA ARG A 582 -29.07 -22.18 -24.74
C ARG A 582 -28.06 -21.95 -23.61
N ALA A 583 -28.15 -22.69 -22.51
CA ALA A 583 -27.19 -22.61 -21.40
C ALA A 583 -25.75 -23.00 -21.79
N ARG A 584 -25.56 -23.74 -22.90
CA ARG A 584 -24.25 -24.28 -23.30
C ARG A 584 -23.19 -23.22 -23.59
N VAL A 585 -23.56 -22.18 -24.34
CA VAL A 585 -22.64 -21.12 -24.78
C VAL A 585 -22.16 -20.27 -23.58
N PRO A 586 -23.06 -19.66 -22.77
CA PRO A 586 -22.65 -18.95 -21.56
C PRO A 586 -21.86 -19.83 -20.57
N MET A 587 -22.20 -21.11 -20.40
CA MET A 587 -21.44 -22.01 -19.52
C MET A 587 -20.02 -22.28 -20.03
N LEU A 588 -19.82 -22.49 -21.34
CA LEU A 588 -18.48 -22.64 -21.92
C LEU A 588 -17.66 -21.35 -21.80
N ARG A 589 -18.31 -20.18 -21.99
CA ARG A 589 -17.70 -18.87 -21.78
C ARG A 589 -17.29 -18.65 -20.32
N SER A 590 -18.15 -19.00 -19.37
CA SER A 590 -17.86 -18.96 -17.93
C SER A 590 -16.63 -19.81 -17.59
N ALA A 591 -16.56 -21.04 -18.09
CA ALA A 591 -15.43 -21.93 -17.87
C ALA A 591 -14.11 -21.41 -18.49
N ALA A 592 -14.17 -20.76 -19.66
CA ALA A 592 -13.01 -20.15 -20.28
C ALA A 592 -12.48 -18.96 -19.45
N LEU A 593 -13.35 -18.00 -19.11
CA LEU A 593 -12.98 -16.82 -18.32
C LEU A 593 -12.51 -17.20 -16.89
N ALA A 594 -13.10 -18.23 -16.29
CA ALA A 594 -12.69 -18.71 -14.97
C ALA A 594 -11.30 -19.38 -14.97
N ALA A 595 -10.80 -19.85 -16.11
CA ALA A 595 -9.44 -20.40 -16.22
C ALA A 595 -8.37 -19.31 -16.00
N ASP A 596 -8.61 -18.10 -16.50
CA ASP A 596 -7.72 -16.94 -16.32
C ASP A 596 -7.79 -16.35 -14.89
N CYS A 597 -8.82 -16.71 -14.11
CA CYS A 597 -9.03 -16.27 -12.74
C CYS A 597 -8.24 -17.08 -11.69
N GLU A 598 -7.16 -17.78 -12.06
CA GLU A 598 -6.23 -18.48 -11.15
C GLU A 598 -6.91 -19.45 -10.14
N GLY A 599 -8.02 -20.08 -10.55
CA GLY A 599 -8.80 -20.98 -9.70
C GLY A 599 -9.55 -20.29 -8.57
N SER A 600 -9.91 -19.01 -8.74
CA SER A 600 -10.78 -18.26 -7.83
C SER A 600 -12.12 -18.96 -7.61
N ARG A 601 -12.54 -19.04 -6.35
CA ARG A 601 -13.90 -19.41 -5.94
C ARG A 601 -14.74 -18.15 -5.87
N SER A 602 -16.01 -18.26 -6.19
CA SER A 602 -16.97 -17.17 -6.00
C SER A 602 -18.40 -17.71 -5.85
N PRO A 603 -19.39 -16.89 -5.45
CA PRO A 603 -20.77 -17.36 -5.24
C PRO A 603 -21.38 -17.99 -6.49
N ALA A 604 -21.30 -17.31 -7.64
CA ALA A 604 -21.87 -17.80 -8.90
C ALA A 604 -21.13 -19.03 -9.45
N LEU A 605 -19.80 -19.04 -9.42
CA LEU A 605 -19.00 -20.19 -9.87
C LEU A 605 -19.21 -21.41 -8.96
N GLY A 606 -19.35 -21.20 -7.64
CA GLY A 606 -19.68 -22.24 -6.67
C GLY A 606 -21.09 -22.83 -6.84
N ARG A 607 -22.07 -22.02 -7.30
CA ARG A 607 -23.43 -22.49 -7.62
C ARG A 607 -23.48 -23.44 -8.83
N ILE A 608 -22.48 -23.43 -9.72
CA ILE A 608 -22.32 -24.46 -10.78
C ILE A 608 -21.79 -25.81 -10.21
N SER A 609 -21.83 -26.01 -8.90
CA SER A 609 -21.53 -27.30 -8.27
C SER A 609 -22.36 -28.42 -8.90
N THR A 610 -21.67 -29.31 -9.60
CA THR A 610 -22.24 -30.46 -10.33
C THR A 610 -23.02 -31.44 -9.45
N ARG A 611 -22.98 -31.27 -8.12
CA ARG A 611 -23.79 -31.97 -7.11
C ARG A 611 -25.31 -31.73 -7.20
N GLY A 612 -25.77 -30.73 -7.98
CA GLY A 612 -27.20 -30.57 -8.31
C GLY A 612 -27.58 -31.01 -9.73
N THR A 613 -26.64 -30.93 -10.67
CA THR A 613 -26.91 -31.15 -12.11
C THR A 613 -26.71 -32.60 -12.54
N LEU A 614 -25.80 -33.32 -11.89
CA LEU A 614 -25.53 -34.74 -12.13
C LEU A 614 -26.02 -35.58 -10.94
N THR A 615 -26.52 -36.78 -11.23
CA THR A 615 -26.70 -37.80 -10.19
C THR A 615 -25.33 -38.22 -9.64
N ASP A 616 -25.28 -38.72 -8.40
CA ASP A 616 -24.02 -39.18 -7.77
C ASP A 616 -23.21 -40.13 -8.67
N ARG A 617 -23.90 -41.01 -9.41
CA ARG A 617 -23.26 -41.98 -10.30
C ARG A 617 -22.71 -41.36 -11.57
N GLU A 618 -23.43 -40.40 -12.17
CA GLU A 618 -22.93 -39.61 -13.31
C GLU A 618 -21.74 -38.75 -12.89
N LEU A 619 -21.81 -38.11 -11.72
CA LEU A 619 -20.72 -37.30 -11.16
C LEU A 619 -19.47 -38.14 -10.87
N GLN A 620 -19.63 -39.32 -10.28
CA GLN A 620 -18.54 -40.25 -10.01
C GLN A 620 -17.87 -40.75 -11.29
N VAL A 621 -18.65 -41.11 -12.31
CA VAL A 621 -18.13 -41.50 -13.64
C VAL A 621 -17.42 -40.33 -14.32
N ALA A 622 -18.04 -39.14 -14.30
CA ALA A 622 -17.52 -37.94 -14.95
C ALA A 622 -16.17 -37.51 -14.36
N ARG A 623 -16.02 -37.52 -13.02
CA ARG A 623 -14.76 -37.17 -12.34
C ARG A 623 -13.59 -38.10 -12.67
N MET A 624 -13.83 -39.40 -12.82
CA MET A 624 -12.74 -40.30 -13.22
C MET A 624 -12.39 -40.14 -14.70
N ALA A 625 -13.39 -39.95 -15.57
CA ALA A 625 -13.17 -39.70 -16.99
C ALA A 625 -12.49 -38.35 -17.26
N SER A 626 -12.70 -37.34 -16.41
CA SER A 626 -12.05 -36.04 -16.49
C SER A 626 -10.63 -36.06 -15.93
N GLY A 627 -10.36 -36.90 -14.92
CA GLY A 627 -9.01 -37.26 -14.47
C GLY A 627 -8.26 -38.23 -15.40
N GLY A 628 -8.65 -38.34 -16.68
CA GLY A 628 -7.91 -39.09 -17.71
C GLY A 628 -8.22 -40.60 -17.82
N ALA A 629 -9.03 -41.20 -16.96
CA ALA A 629 -9.33 -42.63 -17.02
C ALA A 629 -10.17 -43.01 -18.26
N SER A 630 -9.85 -44.13 -18.91
CA SER A 630 -10.62 -44.61 -20.06
C SER A 630 -12.00 -45.15 -19.63
N SER A 631 -12.92 -45.30 -20.59
CA SER A 631 -14.24 -45.89 -20.30
C SER A 631 -14.14 -47.32 -19.75
N ALA A 632 -13.07 -48.05 -20.11
CA ALA A 632 -12.77 -49.39 -19.59
C ALA A 632 -12.24 -49.35 -18.15
N ASP A 633 -11.34 -48.41 -17.82
CA ASP A 633 -10.79 -48.26 -16.47
C ASP A 633 -11.87 -47.84 -15.47
N VAL A 634 -12.74 -46.90 -15.87
CA VAL A 634 -13.89 -46.48 -15.06
C VAL A 634 -14.88 -47.64 -14.88
N ALA A 635 -15.12 -48.44 -15.92
CA ALA A 635 -16.00 -49.61 -15.85
C ALA A 635 -15.46 -50.66 -14.86
N ALA A 636 -14.16 -50.99 -14.97
CA ALA A 636 -13.48 -51.91 -14.06
C ALA A 636 -13.48 -51.42 -12.60
N ARG A 637 -13.14 -50.14 -12.37
CA ARG A 637 -13.11 -49.54 -11.02
C ARG A 637 -14.49 -49.43 -10.37
N LEU A 638 -15.57 -49.34 -11.15
CA LEU A 638 -16.94 -49.16 -10.63
C LEU A 638 -17.82 -50.41 -10.65
N GLY A 639 -17.33 -51.55 -11.17
CA GLY A 639 -18.13 -52.75 -11.37
C GLY A 639 -19.26 -52.56 -12.39
N LEU A 640 -19.03 -51.75 -13.43
CA LEU A 640 -20.00 -51.43 -14.48
C LEU A 640 -19.58 -52.03 -15.83
N SER A 641 -20.50 -52.09 -16.78
CA SER A 641 -20.12 -52.31 -18.19
C SER A 641 -19.59 -51.03 -18.83
N VAL A 642 -18.71 -51.16 -19.83
CA VAL A 642 -18.20 -50.00 -20.60
C VAL A 642 -19.35 -49.18 -21.20
N ARG A 643 -20.38 -49.86 -21.74
CA ARG A 643 -21.58 -49.22 -22.29
C ARG A 643 -22.42 -48.48 -21.23
N THR A 644 -22.39 -48.91 -19.97
CA THR A 644 -23.02 -48.21 -18.84
C THR A 644 -22.25 -46.93 -18.50
N VAL A 645 -20.91 -46.98 -18.51
CA VAL A 645 -20.05 -45.80 -18.33
C VAL A 645 -20.24 -44.80 -19.48
N GLU A 646 -20.29 -45.27 -20.72
CA GLU A 646 -20.59 -44.44 -21.89
C GLU A 646 -21.97 -43.78 -21.79
N ASN A 647 -23.01 -44.52 -21.37
CA ASN A 647 -24.33 -43.94 -21.13
C ASN A 647 -24.32 -42.88 -20.02
N HIS A 648 -23.62 -43.10 -18.90
CA HIS A 648 -23.47 -42.09 -17.85
C HIS A 648 -22.69 -40.86 -18.33
N LEU A 649 -21.65 -41.04 -19.16
CA LEU A 649 -20.94 -39.92 -19.79
C LEU A 649 -21.83 -39.19 -20.80
N GLN A 650 -22.61 -39.88 -21.62
CA GLN A 650 -23.57 -39.29 -22.57
C GLN A 650 -24.62 -38.44 -21.84
N GLN A 651 -25.15 -38.93 -20.72
CA GLN A 651 -26.09 -38.18 -19.89
C GLN A 651 -25.41 -37.01 -19.19
N ALA A 652 -24.20 -37.19 -18.66
CA ALA A 652 -23.42 -36.10 -18.05
C ALA A 652 -23.08 -35.01 -19.07
N TYR A 653 -22.66 -35.38 -20.29
CA TYR A 653 -22.43 -34.48 -21.41
C TYR A 653 -23.70 -33.73 -21.84
N SER A 654 -24.85 -34.41 -21.86
CA SER A 654 -26.14 -33.77 -22.18
C SER A 654 -26.54 -32.74 -21.10
N LYS A 655 -26.46 -33.13 -19.82
CA LYS A 655 -26.81 -32.31 -18.65
C LYS A 655 -25.86 -31.14 -18.40
N LEU A 656 -24.57 -31.36 -18.59
CA LEU A 656 -23.51 -30.34 -18.51
C LEU A 656 -23.22 -29.69 -19.88
N GLY A 657 -24.02 -29.94 -20.92
CA GLY A 657 -23.90 -29.24 -22.20
C GLY A 657 -22.59 -29.40 -23.00
N VAL A 658 -21.68 -30.29 -22.61
CA VAL A 658 -20.37 -30.50 -23.24
C VAL A 658 -20.38 -31.61 -24.30
N SER A 659 -19.35 -31.68 -25.13
CA SER A 659 -19.16 -32.72 -26.16
C SER A 659 -17.82 -33.47 -26.07
N SER A 660 -16.91 -33.12 -25.15
CA SER A 660 -15.60 -33.78 -25.02
C SER A 660 -15.15 -33.97 -23.57
N ARG A 661 -14.24 -34.93 -23.34
CA ARG A 661 -13.58 -35.14 -22.03
C ARG A 661 -12.81 -33.90 -21.56
N ALA A 662 -12.19 -33.15 -22.47
CA ALA A 662 -11.45 -31.93 -22.13
C ALA A 662 -12.38 -30.83 -21.60
N GLN A 663 -13.54 -30.63 -22.25
CA GLN A 663 -14.57 -29.70 -21.75
C GLN A 663 -15.16 -30.17 -20.41
N LEU A 664 -15.36 -31.48 -20.24
CA LEU A 664 -15.80 -32.05 -18.96
C LEU A 664 -14.78 -31.80 -17.83
N ALA A 665 -13.47 -31.87 -18.13
CA ALA A 665 -12.40 -31.59 -17.18
C ALA A 665 -12.31 -30.11 -16.79
N ALA A 666 -12.51 -29.19 -17.74
CA ALA A 666 -12.61 -27.76 -17.46
C ALA A 666 -13.77 -27.45 -16.50
N ILE A 667 -14.97 -28.02 -16.73
CA ILE A 667 -16.14 -27.81 -15.85
C ILE A 667 -15.96 -28.44 -14.46
N LEU A 668 -15.29 -29.60 -14.37
CA LEU A 668 -15.08 -30.29 -13.09
C LEU A 668 -13.87 -29.79 -12.29
N GLY A 669 -13.09 -28.84 -12.83
CA GLY A 669 -11.89 -28.31 -12.18
C GLY A 669 -10.76 -29.34 -12.01
N THR A 670 -10.77 -30.42 -12.80
CA THR A 670 -9.74 -31.47 -12.75
C THR A 670 -8.68 -31.22 -13.81
N ILE A 671 -7.61 -30.52 -13.45
CA ILE A 671 -6.40 -30.41 -14.28
C ILE A 671 -5.82 -31.82 -14.48
N PRO A 672 -5.45 -32.24 -15.70
CA PRO A 672 -4.83 -33.55 -15.92
C PRO A 672 -3.47 -33.66 -15.20
N GLU A 673 -3.16 -34.85 -14.67
CA GLU A 673 -1.93 -35.09 -13.89
C GLU A 673 -0.62 -34.86 -14.67
N SER A 674 -0.68 -34.71 -15.99
CA SER A 674 0.48 -34.49 -16.86
C SER A 674 1.14 -33.11 -16.74
N ASP A 675 0.43 -32.09 -16.21
CA ASP A 675 0.96 -30.72 -16.07
C ASP A 675 1.46 -30.38 -14.65
N ARG A 676 1.57 -31.38 -13.76
CA ARG A 676 2.39 -31.22 -12.56
C ARG A 676 3.87 -31.26 -12.97
N GLN A 677 4.45 -30.08 -13.25
CA GLN A 677 5.90 -29.92 -13.16
C GLN A 677 6.35 -30.44 -11.78
N PRO A 678 7.40 -31.28 -11.72
CA PRO A 678 7.90 -31.79 -10.46
C PRO A 678 8.42 -30.63 -9.61
N ASP A 679 8.10 -30.69 -8.33
CA ASP A 679 8.47 -29.70 -7.32
C ASP A 679 10.00 -29.66 -7.18
N LEU A 680 10.63 -28.60 -7.71
CA LEU A 680 12.07 -28.35 -7.59
C LEU A 680 12.39 -27.74 -6.21
N SER A 681 12.05 -28.47 -5.15
CA SER A 681 12.33 -28.10 -3.75
C SER A 681 12.89 -29.26 -2.92
N THR A 682 13.72 -30.12 -3.52
CA THR A 682 14.53 -31.11 -2.77
C THR A 682 15.82 -31.52 -3.48
N GLU A 683 16.72 -30.55 -3.73
CA GLU A 683 18.15 -30.87 -3.78
C GLU A 683 18.88 -30.20 -2.61
N SER A 684 19.29 -31.05 -1.67
CA SER A 684 20.18 -30.73 -0.56
C SER A 684 21.55 -30.33 -1.08
N VAL A 685 21.97 -29.09 -0.81
CA VAL A 685 23.37 -28.68 -0.99
C VAL A 685 24.09 -28.84 0.35
N HIS A 686 25.17 -29.63 0.32
CA HIS A 686 26.16 -29.79 1.39
C HIS A 686 27.21 -28.67 1.34
#